data_AF-A0A2A4JYA3-F1
#
_entry.id   AF-A0A2A4JYA3-F1
#
_cell.length_a   1.000
_cell.length_b   1.000
_cell.length_c   1.000
_cell.angle_alpha   90.00
_cell.angle_beta   90.00
_cell.angle_gamma   90.00
#
_symmetry.space_group_name_H-M   'P 1'
#
loop_
_entity.id
_entity.type
_entity.pdbx_description
1 polymer ?
#
loop_
_entity_poly.entity_id
_entity_poly.type
_entity_poly.pdbx_seq_one_letter_code
_entity_poly.pdbx_strand_id
1 'polypeptide(L)'
;MSSKLWWDGYRKQKYKPQNRLSLEMIIRKSFMETLKEYIECSSVSGLKKIVAKENSLLQRVLWMVILCLSLIVVLNFLHLTWMSMLTKPLVVSGESFTYPIKNIDFPAVALCNINRISMKALKNKTLELYPKLSKLNMTLSELENFLQHMGRLIDFAYDETEPLLKLMDVFDMKEFSQQTVQLMKELAPNCDEMLMQCLWAGKVVDCKTIFKVRKTIRGHCCAFNYVLDYESADKPNALIEEVKRQSVPGPSNGLWVLLDAMLEDYAYPLVLWMVILCLSLIVVLNFLHLTWMSMLTKPLVVSGESFTYPIKNIDFPAVALCNINRISMKALKNKTLELYPKLSKLNMTLSELENFLQHMGRLIDFAYDETEPLLKLMDVFDMKEFSQQTVQLMKELAPNCDEMLMQCLWAGKVVDCKTIFKVRKTIRGHCCAFNYVLDYESADKPNALIEEVKRQSVPGPSNGLWVLLDAMLEDYAYPLSYRQGFEILIFDPTHFADMTGGRVLQRIVQPNHLQLFHISSIKQIASSEVRKYPSKTRKCLFHDEHKKVFRNMYSYSACIVKCRIQSVQSLCQCTPFFLPSGISTHFQTCTLKNLRCLNKYKEKLQYLYPMNSEDTTGLEQELADSLYCADCWPDCELTQHFAKSFRVPLPAGITQIKGFKNSFVEGINLTNKCLISVYQATSEGILHRLDVVAYWFEILSNIGGFSGMIMGIGIYTIVEFVYFLSIRFLRLIYCNYVKYG
;
A
#
# COMPACT_ATOMS: atom_id res chain seq x y z
N MET A 1 -59.67 66.44 60.23
CA MET A 1 -59.26 65.15 59.60
C MET A 1 -57.93 65.39 58.91
N SER A 2 -56.97 64.45 58.98
CA SER A 2 -55.61 64.65 58.46
C SER A 2 -55.44 64.04 57.07
N SER A 3 -54.91 64.83 56.13
CA SER A 3 -54.34 64.34 54.88
C SER A 3 -52.92 63.83 55.13
N LYS A 4 -52.64 62.56 54.80
CA LYS A 4 -51.27 62.04 54.81
C LYS A 4 -50.52 62.56 53.57
N LEU A 5 -49.28 63.00 53.79
CA LEU A 5 -48.42 63.54 52.75
C LEU A 5 -47.54 62.43 52.14
N TRP A 6 -47.30 62.54 50.82
CA TRP A 6 -46.98 61.39 49.96
C TRP A 6 -45.53 60.87 50.04
N TRP A 7 -44.62 61.60 50.70
CA TRP A 7 -43.20 61.28 50.75
C TRP A 7 -42.79 60.21 51.80
N ASP A 8 -43.68 59.85 52.71
CA ASP A 8 -43.36 59.01 53.88
C ASP A 8 -42.94 57.56 53.51
N GLY A 9 -43.33 57.09 52.32
CA GLY A 9 -42.87 55.82 51.76
C GLY A 9 -41.44 55.84 51.23
N TYR A 10 -40.95 56.98 50.73
CA TYR A 10 -39.69 57.07 50.00
C TYR A 10 -38.45 56.95 50.92
N ARG A 11 -38.59 57.29 52.20
CA ARG A 11 -37.48 57.34 53.18
C ARG A 11 -36.95 55.97 53.66
N LYS A 12 -37.60 54.85 53.31
CA LYS A 12 -37.29 53.52 53.91
C LYS A 12 -36.35 52.62 53.09
N GLN A 13 -35.87 53.02 51.91
CA GLN A 13 -35.19 52.11 50.97
C GLN A 13 -33.64 52.14 50.95
N LYS A 14 -32.95 53.00 51.71
CA LYS A 14 -31.47 52.97 51.80
C LYS A 14 -30.97 53.10 53.25
N TYR A 15 -30.59 51.97 53.85
CA TYR A 15 -29.29 51.73 54.50
C TYR A 15 -29.28 50.36 55.20
N LYS A 16 -28.29 49.51 54.90
CA LYS A 16 -27.85 48.37 55.71
C LYS A 16 -26.32 48.21 55.56
N PRO A 17 -25.54 48.08 56.65
CA PRO A 17 -24.08 47.87 56.59
C PRO A 17 -23.72 46.38 56.40
N GLN A 18 -22.44 46.11 56.10
CA GLN A 18 -21.86 44.76 56.04
C GLN A 18 -20.69 44.63 57.03
N ASN A 19 -20.57 43.46 57.67
CA ASN A 19 -19.44 43.09 58.53
C ASN A 19 -18.44 42.19 57.77
N ARG A 20 -17.17 42.21 58.18
CA ARG A 20 -16.09 41.38 57.60
C ARG A 20 -16.09 39.97 58.22
N LEU A 21 -15.82 38.94 57.42
CA LEU A 21 -15.67 37.55 57.87
C LEU A 21 -14.20 37.23 58.20
N SER A 22 -14.01 36.24 59.07
CA SER A 22 -12.70 35.66 59.35
C SER A 22 -12.15 34.91 58.13
N LEU A 23 -10.87 34.57 58.21
CA LEU A 23 -10.14 33.80 57.21
C LEU A 23 -10.77 32.39 57.05
N GLU A 24 -11.05 31.70 58.17
CA GLU A 24 -11.64 30.35 58.52
C GLU A 24 -12.43 29.43 57.34
N MET A 25 -13.29 30.57 57.16
CA MET A 25 -14.54 31.05 56.45
C MET A 25 -14.48 31.50 54.96
N ILE A 26 -13.34 31.90 54.39
CA ILE A 26 -13.19 32.34 52.99
C ILE A 26 -12.47 31.32 52.07
N ILE A 27 -11.95 30.19 52.58
CA ILE A 27 -11.38 29.09 51.75
C ILE A 27 -12.43 28.11 51.33
N ARG A 28 -13.04 27.42 52.29
CA ARG A 28 -13.96 26.33 52.00
C ARG A 28 -15.13 26.84 51.15
N LYS A 29 -15.46 28.11 51.39
CA LYS A 29 -16.21 28.99 50.51
C LYS A 29 -15.56 29.18 49.12
N SER A 30 -14.39 29.83 48.98
CA SER A 30 -13.72 29.99 47.67
C SER A 30 -13.43 28.69 46.90
N PHE A 31 -13.20 27.56 47.56
CA PHE A 31 -12.95 26.26 46.93
C PHE A 31 -14.25 25.66 46.38
N MET A 32 -15.31 25.64 47.18
CA MET A 32 -16.64 25.26 46.70
C MET A 32 -17.16 26.23 45.63
N GLU A 33 -16.84 27.52 45.74
CA GLU A 33 -17.10 28.52 44.70
C GLU A 33 -16.29 28.22 43.43
N THR A 34 -14.98 27.94 43.48
CA THR A 34 -14.20 27.60 42.27
C THR A 34 -14.50 26.22 41.67
N LEU A 35 -14.87 25.23 42.48
CA LEU A 35 -15.33 23.92 41.99
C LEU A 35 -16.69 24.09 41.28
N LYS A 36 -17.55 24.94 41.84
CA LYS A 36 -18.86 25.28 41.26
C LYS A 36 -18.71 26.17 40.02
N GLU A 37 -17.80 27.16 40.00
CA GLU A 37 -17.41 27.91 38.80
C GLU A 37 -16.90 26.95 37.72
N TYR A 38 -15.96 26.05 38.05
CA TYR A 38 -15.42 25.09 37.09
C TYR A 38 -16.51 24.19 36.51
N ILE A 39 -17.44 23.70 37.33
CA ILE A 39 -18.57 22.90 36.86
C ILE A 39 -19.62 23.75 36.11
N GLU A 40 -19.74 25.05 36.41
CA GLU A 40 -20.58 26.01 35.69
C GLU A 40 -19.95 26.55 34.39
N CYS A 41 -18.64 26.38 34.20
CA CYS A 41 -17.86 26.81 33.03
C CYS A 41 -17.24 25.65 32.21
N SER A 42 -17.34 24.40 32.66
CA SER A 42 -16.80 23.22 31.99
C SER A 42 -17.32 23.06 30.55
N SER A 43 -16.40 22.82 29.61
CA SER A 43 -16.71 22.48 28.22
C SER A 43 -17.21 21.05 28.03
N VAL A 44 -16.92 20.14 28.98
CA VAL A 44 -17.60 18.85 29.05
C VAL A 44 -19.05 19.10 29.43
N SER A 45 -19.96 18.85 28.48
CA SER A 45 -21.41 18.97 28.67
C SER A 45 -21.90 18.28 29.95
N GLY A 46 -23.05 18.71 30.45
CA GLY A 46 -23.83 17.98 31.47
C GLY A 46 -23.29 17.94 32.89
N LEU A 47 -21.96 18.02 33.12
CA LEU A 47 -21.41 18.19 34.49
C LEU A 47 -22.09 19.38 35.18
N LYS A 48 -22.27 20.48 34.44
CA LYS A 48 -23.03 21.68 34.82
C LYS A 48 -24.44 21.37 35.36
N LYS A 49 -25.14 20.37 34.80
CA LYS A 49 -26.48 19.97 35.24
C LYS A 49 -26.50 19.03 36.45
N ILE A 50 -25.41 18.35 36.78
CA ILE A 50 -25.31 17.51 37.99
C ILE A 50 -25.27 18.36 39.26
N VAL A 51 -24.69 19.57 39.19
CA VAL A 51 -24.49 20.46 40.35
C VAL A 51 -25.46 21.66 40.39
N ALA A 52 -26.08 22.04 39.28
CA ALA A 52 -27.06 23.12 39.23
C ALA A 52 -28.19 22.95 40.28
N LYS A 53 -28.39 23.96 41.13
CA LYS A 53 -29.31 23.90 42.27
C LYS A 53 -30.78 23.70 41.89
N GLU A 54 -31.17 24.12 40.70
CA GLU A 54 -32.54 24.07 40.17
C GLU A 54 -32.96 22.66 39.71
N ASN A 55 -32.02 21.76 39.41
CA ASN A 55 -32.34 20.40 38.95
C ASN A 55 -32.64 19.46 40.12
N SER A 56 -33.65 18.59 39.96
CA SER A 56 -34.05 17.60 40.98
C SER A 56 -33.05 16.45 41.14
N LEU A 57 -33.10 15.72 42.26
CA LEU A 57 -32.22 14.58 42.52
C LEU A 57 -32.32 13.48 41.43
N LEU A 58 -33.54 13.17 40.97
CA LEU A 58 -33.76 12.22 39.88
C LEU A 58 -33.07 12.65 38.57
N GLN A 59 -33.14 13.94 38.23
CA GLN A 59 -32.43 14.47 37.06
C GLN A 59 -30.91 14.30 37.22
N ARG A 60 -30.35 14.58 38.41
CA ARG A 60 -28.90 14.42 38.68
C ARG A 60 -28.43 12.96 38.61
N VAL A 61 -29.28 11.99 38.97
CA VAL A 61 -28.98 10.55 38.82
C VAL A 61 -29.05 10.12 37.35
N LEU A 62 -30.10 10.52 36.62
CA LEU A 62 -30.16 10.34 35.16
C LEU A 62 -28.91 10.92 34.48
N TRP A 63 -28.39 12.03 34.99
CA TRP A 63 -27.18 12.65 34.46
C TRP A 63 -25.91 11.83 34.61
N MET A 64 -25.73 11.17 35.74
CA MET A 64 -24.62 10.23 35.96
C MET A 64 -24.77 8.98 35.06
N VAL A 65 -25.98 8.44 34.92
CA VAL A 65 -26.25 7.24 34.12
C VAL A 65 -25.98 7.49 32.63
N ILE A 66 -26.40 8.65 32.10
CA ILE A 66 -26.10 9.06 30.72
C ILE A 66 -24.59 9.02 30.50
N LEU A 67 -23.81 9.69 31.35
CA LEU A 67 -22.36 9.81 31.23
C LEU A 67 -21.63 8.45 31.23
N CYS A 68 -22.16 7.43 31.92
CA CYS A 68 -21.61 6.07 31.93
C CYS A 68 -22.00 5.22 30.70
N LEU A 69 -23.23 5.36 30.18
CA LEU A 69 -23.64 4.71 28.93
C LEU A 69 -22.81 5.24 27.75
N SER A 70 -22.62 6.55 27.73
CA SER A 70 -21.60 7.24 26.93
C SER A 70 -20.18 7.08 27.53
N LEU A 71 -19.81 5.82 27.72
CA LEU A 71 -18.46 5.30 27.80
C LEU A 71 -18.45 3.93 27.10
N ILE A 72 -19.47 3.11 27.40
CA ILE A 72 -19.72 1.77 26.87
C ILE A 72 -20.03 1.76 25.37
N VAL A 73 -21.02 2.54 24.91
CA VAL A 73 -21.50 2.52 23.50
C VAL A 73 -20.35 2.66 22.52
N VAL A 74 -19.34 3.39 22.96
CA VAL A 74 -18.21 3.73 22.14
C VAL A 74 -17.02 2.85 22.38
N LEU A 75 -16.85 2.17 23.51
CA LEU A 75 -15.81 1.11 23.60
C LEU A 75 -15.98 0.03 22.49
N ASN A 76 -17.16 0.01 21.86
CA ASN A 76 -17.50 -0.66 20.59
C ASN A 76 -16.97 0.02 19.29
N PHE A 77 -16.85 1.35 19.21
CA PHE A 77 -16.51 2.10 17.99
C PHE A 77 -15.07 1.89 17.48
N LEU A 78 -14.04 1.75 18.35
CA LEU A 78 -12.72 1.19 17.96
C LEU A 78 -13.02 -0.13 17.30
N HIS A 79 -13.67 -1.03 18.04
CA HIS A 79 -13.81 -2.42 17.63
C HIS A 79 -14.43 -2.53 16.23
N LEU A 80 -15.40 -1.67 15.89
CA LEU A 80 -15.98 -1.58 14.56
C LEU A 80 -15.07 -0.90 13.51
N THR A 81 -14.47 0.26 13.80
CA THR A 81 -13.58 0.91 12.81
C THR A 81 -12.24 0.17 12.64
N TRP A 82 -11.85 -0.70 13.58
CA TRP A 82 -10.69 -1.61 13.50
C TRP A 82 -10.90 -2.57 12.35
N MET A 83 -12.04 -3.25 12.39
CA MET A 83 -12.45 -4.21 11.38
C MET A 83 -12.75 -3.53 10.04
N SER A 84 -13.23 -2.27 10.05
CA SER A 84 -13.41 -1.47 8.83
C SER A 84 -12.08 -1.20 8.10
N MET A 85 -11.05 -0.72 8.82
CA MET A 85 -9.70 -0.53 8.26
C MET A 85 -9.01 -1.85 7.85
N LEU A 86 -9.42 -2.97 8.42
CA LEU A 86 -8.92 -4.30 8.06
C LEU A 86 -9.63 -4.94 6.85
N THR A 87 -10.79 -4.42 6.39
CA THR A 87 -11.64 -5.10 5.39
C THR A 87 -11.83 -4.37 4.06
N LYS A 88 -11.46 -3.08 3.93
CA LYS A 88 -11.52 -2.34 2.65
C LYS A 88 -10.13 -1.84 2.21
N PRO A 89 -9.38 -2.63 1.42
CA PRO A 89 -7.96 -2.37 1.14
C PRO A 89 -7.66 -1.62 -0.17
N LEU A 90 -8.66 -1.35 -1.01
CA LEU A 90 -8.44 -0.84 -2.37
C LEU A 90 -8.21 0.68 -2.40
N VAL A 91 -7.02 1.08 -2.83
CA VAL A 91 -6.62 2.48 -3.06
C VAL A 91 -6.62 2.75 -4.57
N VAL A 92 -7.27 3.83 -5.00
CA VAL A 92 -7.26 4.30 -6.39
C VAL A 92 -6.14 5.34 -6.55
N SER A 93 -5.14 5.05 -7.38
CA SER A 93 -4.09 6.00 -7.79
C SER A 93 -4.57 6.89 -8.94
N GLY A 94 -4.30 8.19 -8.87
CA GLY A 94 -4.68 9.13 -9.93
C GLY A 94 -3.78 9.06 -11.17
N GLU A 95 -4.37 9.09 -12.37
CA GLU A 95 -3.63 9.05 -13.65
C GLU A 95 -2.95 10.38 -14.00
N SER A 96 -3.49 11.53 -13.57
CA SER A 96 -2.84 12.84 -13.75
C SER A 96 -3.36 13.89 -12.76
N PHE A 97 -2.48 14.83 -12.39
CA PHE A 97 -2.80 15.97 -11.50
C PHE A 97 -3.17 17.25 -12.26
N THR A 98 -3.25 17.20 -13.59
CA THR A 98 -3.34 18.37 -14.48
C THR A 98 -4.58 18.36 -15.40
N TYR A 99 -5.59 17.56 -15.08
CA TYR A 99 -6.84 17.54 -15.85
C TYR A 99 -7.59 18.89 -15.74
N PRO A 100 -7.96 19.54 -16.85
CA PRO A 100 -8.44 20.92 -16.82
C PRO A 100 -9.90 21.00 -16.35
N ILE A 101 -10.18 21.82 -15.33
CA ILE A 101 -11.49 21.89 -14.66
C ILE A 101 -12.68 22.23 -15.59
N LYS A 102 -12.43 22.95 -16.70
CA LYS A 102 -13.43 23.22 -17.75
C LYS A 102 -13.99 21.96 -18.44
N ASN A 103 -13.29 20.83 -18.35
CA ASN A 103 -13.70 19.53 -18.88
C ASN A 103 -14.37 18.66 -17.79
N ILE A 104 -14.49 19.15 -16.55
CA ILE A 104 -15.13 18.45 -15.45
C ILE A 104 -16.57 18.95 -15.31
N ASP A 105 -17.50 18.00 -15.20
CA ASP A 105 -18.91 18.26 -14.96
C ASP A 105 -19.12 18.83 -13.55
N PHE A 106 -19.81 19.97 -13.42
CA PHE A 106 -20.12 20.53 -12.09
C PHE A 106 -21.19 19.66 -11.41
N PRO A 107 -21.07 19.32 -10.12
CA PRO A 107 -22.01 18.42 -9.45
C PRO A 107 -23.46 18.93 -9.49
N ALA A 108 -24.41 18.02 -9.63
CA ALA A 108 -25.82 18.32 -9.42
C ALA A 108 -26.09 18.60 -7.93
N VAL A 109 -26.73 19.71 -7.62
CA VAL A 109 -26.98 20.17 -6.24
C VAL A 109 -28.49 20.20 -6.00
N ALA A 110 -28.99 19.24 -5.22
CA ALA A 110 -30.40 19.16 -4.84
C ALA A 110 -30.60 19.72 -3.42
N LEU A 111 -31.30 20.86 -3.33
CA LEU A 111 -31.64 21.53 -2.09
C LEU A 111 -33.06 21.11 -1.68
N CYS A 112 -33.12 20.23 -0.69
CA CYS A 112 -34.35 19.73 -0.09
C CYS A 112 -34.54 20.40 1.28
N ASN A 113 -35.69 21.04 1.52
CA ASN A 113 -36.06 21.44 2.88
C ASN A 113 -36.15 20.18 3.79
N ILE A 114 -35.94 20.35 5.10
CA ILE A 114 -36.16 19.28 6.08
C ILE A 114 -37.66 19.07 6.27
N ASN A 115 -38.44 20.16 6.36
CA ASN A 115 -39.89 20.09 6.32
C ASN A 115 -40.35 19.64 4.92
N ARG A 116 -41.09 18.53 4.87
CA ARG A 116 -41.63 17.94 3.63
C ARG A 116 -42.93 18.58 3.17
N ILE A 117 -43.71 19.16 4.10
CA ILE A 117 -45.04 19.71 3.85
C ILE A 117 -45.09 21.14 4.38
N SER A 118 -45.19 22.11 3.49
CA SER A 118 -45.37 23.50 3.87
C SER A 118 -46.74 23.68 4.52
N MET A 119 -46.78 24.10 5.80
CA MET A 119 -48.05 24.34 6.53
C MET A 119 -48.95 25.38 5.83
N LYS A 120 -48.34 26.31 5.07
CA LYS A 120 -49.02 27.27 4.21
C LYS A 120 -49.69 26.59 3.01
N ALA A 121 -48.98 25.68 2.34
CA ALA A 121 -49.53 24.90 1.23
C ALA A 121 -50.61 23.92 1.70
N LEU A 122 -50.38 23.23 2.82
CA LEU A 122 -51.32 22.34 3.48
C LEU A 122 -52.66 23.02 3.73
N LYS A 123 -52.68 24.13 4.50
CA LYS A 123 -53.93 24.83 4.85
C LYS A 123 -54.69 25.31 3.61
N ASN A 124 -53.99 25.85 2.62
CA ASN A 124 -54.58 26.25 1.35
C ASN A 124 -55.20 25.04 0.61
N LYS A 125 -54.50 23.90 0.57
CA LYS A 125 -54.97 22.69 -0.12
C LYS A 125 -56.12 22.00 0.61
N THR A 126 -56.12 21.97 1.94
CA THR A 126 -57.25 21.53 2.76
C THR A 126 -58.49 22.35 2.46
N LEU A 127 -58.38 23.68 2.45
CA LEU A 127 -59.52 24.57 2.14
C LEU A 127 -60.06 24.38 0.70
N GLU A 128 -59.19 24.01 -0.25
CA GLU A 128 -59.59 23.68 -1.63
C GLU A 128 -60.27 22.30 -1.76
N LEU A 129 -59.83 21.30 -0.98
CA LEU A 129 -60.31 19.93 -1.03
C LEU A 129 -61.53 19.68 -0.15
N TYR A 130 -61.65 20.36 1.00
CA TYR A 130 -62.75 20.20 1.96
C TYR A 130 -64.15 20.29 1.34
N PRO A 131 -64.52 21.30 0.52
CA PRO A 131 -65.85 21.34 -0.12
C PRO A 131 -66.07 20.18 -1.11
N LYS A 132 -65.01 19.69 -1.77
CA LYS A 132 -65.06 18.57 -2.73
C LYS A 132 -65.28 17.23 -2.01
N LEU A 133 -64.71 17.08 -0.81
CA LEU A 133 -64.77 15.89 0.04
C LEU A 133 -65.91 15.92 1.07
N SER A 134 -66.75 16.97 1.08
CA SER A 134 -67.86 17.20 2.01
C SER A 134 -68.87 16.05 2.15
N LYS A 135 -68.91 15.12 1.18
CA LYS A 135 -69.75 13.89 1.22
C LYS A 135 -69.28 12.83 2.22
N LEU A 136 -68.06 12.94 2.77
CA LEU A 136 -67.42 11.90 3.59
C LEU A 136 -67.63 12.07 5.11
N ASN A 137 -68.45 13.02 5.55
CA ASN A 137 -68.67 13.37 6.97
C ASN A 137 -67.39 13.69 7.78
N MET A 138 -66.31 14.04 7.09
CA MET A 138 -65.00 14.31 7.68
C MET A 138 -64.87 15.79 8.09
N THR A 139 -64.25 16.05 9.24
CA THR A 139 -63.96 17.42 9.70
C THR A 139 -62.74 18.01 8.97
N LEU A 140 -62.62 19.35 8.99
CA LEU A 140 -61.46 20.04 8.43
C LEU A 140 -60.15 19.57 9.09
N SER A 141 -60.15 19.34 10.41
CA SER A 141 -58.97 18.90 11.16
C SER A 141 -58.53 17.48 10.80
N GLU A 142 -59.47 16.58 10.52
CA GLU A 142 -59.15 15.22 10.06
C GLU A 142 -58.55 15.24 8.64
N LEU A 143 -58.99 16.17 7.78
CA LEU A 143 -58.40 16.38 6.47
C LEU A 143 -56.99 17.01 6.54
N GLU A 144 -56.75 17.96 7.46
CA GLU A 144 -55.40 18.46 7.71
C GLU A 144 -54.46 17.35 8.22
N ASN A 145 -54.89 16.54 9.20
CA ASN A 145 -54.11 15.40 9.67
C ASN A 145 -53.83 14.40 8.54
N PHE A 146 -54.84 13.96 7.79
CA PHE A 146 -54.65 13.03 6.67
C PHE A 146 -53.59 13.53 5.68
N LEU A 147 -53.68 14.80 5.26
CA LEU A 147 -52.72 15.39 4.34
C LEU A 147 -51.32 15.57 4.95
N GLN A 148 -51.19 15.75 6.29
CA GLN A 148 -49.89 15.67 6.98
C GLN A 148 -49.32 14.25 6.98
N HIS A 149 -50.13 13.23 7.28
CA HIS A 149 -49.69 11.83 7.32
C HIS A 149 -49.24 11.30 5.94
N MET A 150 -49.71 11.88 4.83
CA MET A 150 -49.17 11.60 3.49
C MET A 150 -47.67 11.89 3.36
N GLY A 151 -47.09 12.72 4.26
CA GLY A 151 -45.64 12.91 4.39
C GLY A 151 -44.86 11.62 4.68
N ARG A 152 -45.48 10.64 5.36
CA ARG A 152 -44.87 9.33 5.68
C ARG A 152 -44.52 8.50 4.45
N LEU A 153 -45.13 8.80 3.30
CA LEU A 153 -44.78 8.19 2.01
C LEU A 153 -43.38 8.58 1.50
N ILE A 154 -42.69 9.52 2.17
CA ILE A 154 -41.33 9.98 1.80
C ILE A 154 -40.26 9.46 2.78
N ASP A 155 -40.60 9.21 4.05
CA ASP A 155 -39.66 8.73 5.07
C ASP A 155 -39.87 7.26 5.47
N PHE A 156 -40.95 6.63 5.02
CA PHE A 156 -41.35 5.25 5.32
C PHE A 156 -41.62 4.98 6.81
N ALA A 157 -41.95 6.02 7.59
CA ALA A 157 -42.34 5.86 8.99
C ALA A 157 -43.72 5.18 9.10
N TYR A 158 -43.73 3.98 9.69
CA TYR A 158 -44.94 3.21 9.99
C TYR A 158 -45.22 3.24 11.50
N ASP A 159 -46.48 3.46 11.87
CA ASP A 159 -46.98 3.47 13.25
C ASP A 159 -48.31 2.72 13.28
N GLU A 160 -48.38 1.65 14.09
CA GLU A 160 -49.58 0.80 14.22
C GLU A 160 -50.71 1.46 15.03
N THR A 161 -50.43 2.56 15.73
CA THR A 161 -51.36 3.16 16.69
C THR A 161 -52.35 4.16 16.07
N GLU A 162 -52.14 4.59 14.82
CA GLU A 162 -53.02 5.56 14.14
C GLU A 162 -53.93 4.92 13.07
N PRO A 163 -55.24 5.26 13.04
CA PRO A 163 -56.24 4.58 12.22
C PRO A 163 -56.25 5.02 10.74
N LEU A 164 -55.09 5.04 10.06
CA LEU A 164 -54.98 5.41 8.64
C LEU A 164 -55.84 4.54 7.70
N LEU A 165 -56.12 3.28 8.07
CA LEU A 165 -56.87 2.34 7.22
C LEU A 165 -58.26 2.87 6.82
N LYS A 166 -58.94 3.65 7.67
CA LYS A 166 -60.30 4.18 7.38
C LYS A 166 -60.38 5.15 6.19
N LEU A 167 -59.24 5.65 5.71
CA LEU A 167 -59.16 6.59 4.59
C LEU A 167 -58.65 5.93 3.29
N MET A 168 -58.08 4.72 3.37
CA MET A 168 -57.53 4.03 2.19
C MET A 168 -58.62 3.35 1.34
N ASP A 169 -59.70 2.85 1.97
CA ASP A 169 -60.83 2.20 1.29
C ASP A 169 -61.66 3.16 0.40
N VAL A 170 -61.35 4.47 0.42
CA VAL A 170 -62.13 5.54 -0.24
C VAL A 170 -61.59 5.93 -1.62
N PHE A 171 -60.31 5.64 -1.93
CA PHE A 171 -59.64 6.12 -3.14
C PHE A 171 -59.21 4.97 -4.06
N ASP A 172 -59.75 4.93 -5.28
CA ASP A 172 -59.40 3.88 -6.26
C ASP A 172 -57.92 3.97 -6.66
N MET A 173 -57.21 2.86 -6.46
CA MET A 173 -55.75 2.79 -6.31
C MET A 173 -54.97 3.22 -7.57
N LYS A 174 -55.60 3.20 -8.75
CA LYS A 174 -54.94 3.69 -9.99
C LYS A 174 -54.96 5.21 -10.10
N GLU A 175 -56.12 5.85 -9.95
CA GLU A 175 -56.22 7.32 -10.02
C GLU A 175 -55.48 8.00 -8.87
N PHE A 176 -55.59 7.42 -7.66
CA PHE A 176 -54.91 7.93 -6.47
C PHE A 176 -53.39 8.01 -6.63
N SER A 177 -52.77 7.12 -7.41
CA SER A 177 -51.31 7.09 -7.61
C SER A 177 -50.76 8.34 -8.31
N GLN A 178 -51.40 8.79 -9.40
CA GLN A 178 -50.99 10.00 -10.13
C GLN A 178 -51.34 11.26 -9.34
N GLN A 179 -52.53 11.28 -8.73
CA GLN A 179 -52.97 12.40 -7.89
C GLN A 179 -52.04 12.58 -6.67
N THR A 180 -51.54 11.49 -6.06
CA THR A 180 -50.60 11.54 -4.94
C THR A 180 -49.28 12.21 -5.31
N VAL A 181 -48.69 11.92 -6.48
CA VAL A 181 -47.41 12.55 -6.89
C VAL A 181 -47.59 14.06 -7.09
N GLN A 182 -48.68 14.49 -7.71
CA GLN A 182 -48.99 15.91 -7.90
C GLN A 182 -49.36 16.60 -6.57
N LEU A 183 -50.12 15.95 -5.69
CA LEU A 183 -50.45 16.45 -4.36
C LEU A 183 -49.20 16.64 -3.49
N MET A 184 -48.28 15.66 -3.48
CA MET A 184 -46.99 15.76 -2.78
C MET A 184 -45.96 16.68 -3.48
N LYS A 185 -46.33 17.29 -4.62
CA LYS A 185 -45.60 18.39 -5.27
C LYS A 185 -46.19 19.74 -4.88
N GLU A 186 -47.50 19.83 -4.75
CA GLU A 186 -48.22 21.03 -4.31
C GLU A 186 -48.08 21.28 -2.79
N LEU A 187 -47.96 20.22 -1.97
CA LEU A 187 -47.70 20.33 -0.54
C LEU A 187 -46.23 20.66 -0.21
N ALA A 188 -45.30 20.44 -1.14
CA ALA A 188 -43.87 20.67 -0.91
C ALA A 188 -43.54 22.18 -0.81
N PRO A 189 -42.51 22.58 -0.03
CA PRO A 189 -42.05 23.98 0.01
C PRO A 189 -41.62 24.49 -1.37
N ASN A 190 -42.05 25.71 -1.72
CA ASN A 190 -41.75 26.30 -3.02
C ASN A 190 -40.29 26.79 -3.08
N CYS A 191 -39.57 26.48 -4.17
CA CYS A 191 -38.21 26.95 -4.40
C CYS A 191 -38.13 28.48 -4.42
N ASP A 192 -39.15 29.16 -4.96
CA ASP A 192 -39.20 30.62 -5.04
C ASP A 192 -39.26 31.31 -3.67
N GLU A 193 -39.69 30.60 -2.62
CA GLU A 193 -39.76 31.10 -1.24
C GLU A 193 -38.55 30.67 -0.39
N MET A 194 -37.75 29.71 -0.88
CA MET A 194 -36.60 29.14 -0.15
C MET A 194 -35.25 29.64 -0.69
N LEU A 195 -35.17 29.99 -1.98
CA LEU A 195 -33.94 30.40 -2.66
C LEU A 195 -33.88 31.93 -2.82
N MET A 196 -33.25 32.62 -1.85
CA MET A 196 -33.28 34.09 -1.77
C MET A 196 -32.35 34.78 -2.77
N GLN A 197 -31.15 34.25 -2.99
CA GLN A 197 -30.20 34.80 -3.95
C GLN A 197 -29.25 33.72 -4.44
N CYS A 198 -28.97 33.69 -5.75
CA CYS A 198 -28.06 32.74 -6.36
C CYS A 198 -26.91 33.46 -7.08
N LEU A 199 -25.72 32.87 -7.06
CA LEU A 199 -24.58 33.29 -7.86
C LEU A 199 -23.93 32.07 -8.51
N TRP A 200 -23.61 32.19 -9.79
CA TRP A 200 -23.02 31.14 -10.61
C TRP A 200 -21.97 31.75 -11.54
N ALA A 201 -20.80 31.11 -11.66
CA ALA A 201 -19.71 31.56 -12.53
C ALA A 201 -19.36 33.06 -12.36
N GLY A 202 -19.30 33.53 -11.10
CA GLY A 202 -18.97 34.93 -10.76
C GLY A 202 -20.09 35.95 -10.96
N LYS A 203 -21.30 35.54 -11.36
CA LYS A 203 -22.44 36.44 -11.61
C LYS A 203 -23.65 36.09 -10.74
N VAL A 204 -24.27 37.10 -10.14
CA VAL A 204 -25.59 36.96 -9.53
C VAL A 204 -26.60 36.60 -10.63
N VAL A 205 -27.42 35.59 -10.38
CA VAL A 205 -28.42 35.06 -11.32
C VAL A 205 -29.72 34.80 -10.57
N ASP A 206 -30.85 34.93 -11.25
CA ASP A 206 -32.14 34.56 -10.67
C ASP A 206 -32.18 33.04 -10.43
N CYS A 207 -32.41 32.64 -9.18
CA CYS A 207 -32.49 31.25 -8.76
C CYS A 207 -33.48 30.44 -9.60
N LYS A 208 -34.61 31.05 -10.01
CA LYS A 208 -35.66 30.39 -10.81
C LYS A 208 -35.19 29.93 -12.19
N THR A 209 -34.15 30.57 -12.72
CA THR A 209 -33.59 30.24 -14.05
C THR A 209 -32.58 29.08 -14.00
N ILE A 210 -32.03 28.78 -12.81
CA ILE A 210 -30.96 27.78 -12.66
C ILE A 210 -31.33 26.57 -11.79
N PHE A 211 -32.33 26.70 -10.91
CA PHE A 211 -32.91 25.61 -10.11
C PHE A 211 -34.27 25.20 -10.67
N LYS A 212 -34.54 23.90 -10.70
CA LYS A 212 -35.83 23.33 -11.10
C LYS A 212 -36.34 22.37 -10.02
N VAL A 213 -37.65 22.30 -9.80
CA VAL A 213 -38.24 21.26 -8.95
C VAL A 213 -38.03 19.91 -9.63
N ARG A 214 -37.23 19.04 -9.00
CA ARG A 214 -36.98 17.66 -9.47
C ARG A 214 -37.36 16.67 -8.36
N LYS A 215 -37.77 15.48 -8.78
CA LYS A 215 -38.12 14.36 -7.91
C LYS A 215 -36.85 13.70 -7.39
N THR A 216 -36.77 13.45 -6.09
CA THR A 216 -35.64 12.79 -5.43
C THR A 216 -36.13 11.74 -4.45
N ILE A 217 -35.22 10.95 -3.87
CA ILE A 217 -35.52 10.04 -2.75
C ILE A 217 -36.02 10.75 -1.47
N ARG A 218 -35.99 12.08 -1.42
CA ARG A 218 -36.51 12.92 -0.31
C ARG A 218 -37.73 13.76 -0.73
N GLY A 219 -38.44 13.32 -1.77
CA GLY A 219 -39.56 14.03 -2.38
C GLY A 219 -39.10 15.08 -3.40
N HIS A 220 -39.94 16.07 -3.63
CA HIS A 220 -39.67 17.17 -4.55
C HIS A 220 -38.67 18.16 -3.93
N CYS A 221 -37.58 18.44 -4.64
CA CYS A 221 -36.49 19.32 -4.19
C CYS A 221 -36.04 20.27 -5.29
N CYS A 222 -35.42 21.37 -4.90
CA CYS A 222 -34.89 22.39 -5.82
C CYS A 222 -33.51 21.93 -6.32
N ALA A 223 -33.41 21.49 -7.56
CA ALA A 223 -32.19 20.92 -8.10
C ALA A 223 -31.52 21.80 -9.18
N PHE A 224 -30.22 22.05 -9.00
CA PHE A 224 -29.32 22.67 -9.97
C PHE A 224 -28.49 21.59 -10.67
N ASN A 225 -28.25 21.76 -11.97
CA ASN A 225 -27.50 20.85 -12.85
C ASN A 225 -27.96 19.38 -12.84
N TYR A 226 -29.22 19.12 -12.49
CA TYR A 226 -29.80 17.78 -12.41
C TYR A 226 -30.43 17.41 -13.77
N VAL A 227 -29.63 16.70 -14.57
CA VAL A 227 -29.86 16.45 -16.01
C VAL A 227 -30.72 15.21 -16.28
N LEU A 228 -30.70 14.22 -15.39
CA LEU A 228 -31.51 13.01 -15.51
C LEU A 228 -32.96 13.28 -15.10
N ASP A 229 -33.89 13.23 -16.06
CA ASP A 229 -35.32 13.38 -15.82
C ASP A 229 -36.05 12.07 -16.10
N TYR A 230 -36.25 11.25 -15.06
CA TYR A 230 -36.81 9.89 -15.20
C TYR A 230 -38.23 9.87 -15.79
N GLU A 231 -39.03 10.92 -15.62
CA GLU A 231 -40.38 11.04 -16.21
C GLU A 231 -40.34 11.49 -17.70
N SER A 232 -39.14 11.80 -18.20
CA SER A 232 -38.84 12.09 -19.61
C SER A 232 -38.01 10.98 -20.28
N ALA A 233 -37.33 10.12 -19.52
CA ALA A 233 -36.43 9.09 -20.03
C ALA A 233 -37.10 8.06 -20.97
N ASP A 234 -38.37 7.71 -20.73
CA ASP A 234 -39.14 6.80 -21.59
C ASP A 234 -39.60 7.43 -22.93
N LYS A 235 -39.34 8.73 -23.15
CA LYS A 235 -39.72 9.44 -24.37
C LYS A 235 -38.52 9.50 -25.32
N PRO A 236 -38.57 8.86 -26.51
CA PRO A 236 -37.38 8.65 -27.36
C PRO A 236 -36.72 9.92 -27.92
N ASN A 237 -37.37 11.08 -27.83
CA ASN A 237 -36.86 12.38 -28.27
C ASN A 237 -36.72 13.40 -27.11
N ALA A 238 -36.50 12.95 -25.87
CA ALA A 238 -36.29 13.85 -24.75
C ALA A 238 -34.98 14.65 -24.90
N LEU A 239 -35.08 15.98 -24.96
CA LEU A 239 -33.93 16.88 -24.99
C LEU A 239 -33.21 16.87 -23.63
N ILE A 240 -32.04 16.25 -23.59
CA ILE A 240 -31.16 16.22 -22.42
C ILE A 240 -30.55 17.62 -22.23
N GLU A 241 -30.75 18.22 -21.06
CA GLU A 241 -30.15 19.53 -20.73
C GLU A 241 -28.61 19.41 -20.64
N GLU A 242 -27.86 20.34 -21.22
CA GLU A 242 -26.39 20.29 -21.16
C GLU A 242 -25.86 20.43 -19.73
N VAL A 243 -24.91 19.58 -19.36
CA VAL A 243 -24.24 19.63 -18.06
C VAL A 243 -23.40 20.90 -17.95
N LYS A 244 -23.77 21.78 -17.01
CA LYS A 244 -23.02 23.00 -16.70
C LYS A 244 -21.63 22.63 -16.14
N ARG A 245 -20.60 23.35 -16.58
CA ARG A 245 -19.19 23.17 -16.18
C ARG A 245 -18.62 24.49 -15.66
N GLN A 246 -17.60 24.39 -14.78
CA GLN A 246 -16.90 25.57 -14.25
C GLN A 246 -15.65 25.85 -15.09
N SER A 247 -15.59 27.02 -15.73
CA SER A 247 -14.50 27.38 -16.65
C SER A 247 -13.20 27.80 -15.95
N VAL A 248 -13.30 28.36 -14.74
CA VAL A 248 -12.18 28.91 -13.96
C VAL A 248 -12.32 28.48 -12.49
N PRO A 249 -11.27 27.93 -11.85
CA PRO A 249 -11.34 27.53 -10.44
C PRO A 249 -11.47 28.75 -9.51
N GLY A 250 -11.79 28.49 -8.24
CA GLY A 250 -11.88 29.51 -7.19
C GLY A 250 -13.31 29.67 -6.62
N PRO A 251 -13.45 30.18 -5.39
CA PRO A 251 -14.71 30.15 -4.64
C PRO A 251 -15.80 30.99 -5.31
N SER A 252 -15.47 32.17 -5.82
CA SER A 252 -16.41 33.08 -6.52
C SER A 252 -16.97 32.52 -7.84
N ASN A 253 -16.34 31.49 -8.41
CA ASN A 253 -16.71 30.94 -9.72
C ASN A 253 -17.61 29.69 -9.64
N GLY A 254 -17.85 29.17 -8.42
CA GLY A 254 -18.76 28.05 -8.18
C GLY A 254 -20.23 28.49 -8.08
N LEU A 255 -21.05 27.61 -7.51
CA LEU A 255 -22.45 27.89 -7.15
C LEU A 255 -22.54 28.39 -5.70
N TRP A 256 -23.13 29.56 -5.50
CA TRP A 256 -23.54 30.07 -4.18
C TRP A 256 -25.06 30.20 -4.15
N VAL A 257 -25.66 29.86 -3.01
CA VAL A 257 -27.09 30.00 -2.77
C VAL A 257 -27.30 30.54 -1.36
N LEU A 258 -27.92 31.70 -1.26
CA LEU A 258 -28.49 32.21 -0.02
C LEU A 258 -29.88 31.59 0.15
N LEU A 259 -30.08 30.89 1.26
CA LEU A 259 -31.33 30.24 1.62
C LEU A 259 -32.02 31.04 2.73
N ASP A 260 -33.35 31.16 2.68
CA ASP A 260 -34.09 31.55 3.87
C ASP A 260 -34.27 30.33 4.78
N ALA A 261 -33.90 30.48 6.04
CA ALA A 261 -33.88 29.42 7.04
C ALA A 261 -35.14 29.52 7.91
N MET A 262 -36.28 29.09 7.37
CA MET A 262 -37.53 28.99 8.13
C MET A 262 -37.37 28.04 9.34
N LEU A 263 -37.09 28.63 10.50
CA LEU A 263 -36.86 28.00 11.78
C LEU A 263 -37.95 28.46 12.76
N GLU A 264 -38.83 27.54 13.13
CA GLU A 264 -39.62 27.65 14.38
C GLU A 264 -39.00 26.73 15.44
N ASP A 265 -39.05 27.15 16.70
CA ASP A 265 -38.24 26.58 17.79
C ASP A 265 -38.67 25.18 18.24
N TYR A 266 -37.70 24.26 18.34
CA TYR A 266 -37.86 22.97 19.02
C TYR A 266 -36.84 22.81 20.17
N ALA A 267 -37.25 23.26 21.35
CA ALA A 267 -36.46 23.16 22.58
C ALA A 267 -36.54 21.76 23.23
N TYR A 268 -35.81 20.78 22.68
CA TYR A 268 -35.56 19.52 23.40
C TYR A 268 -34.44 19.67 24.43
N PRO A 269 -34.56 19.06 25.63
CA PRO A 269 -33.70 19.40 26.75
C PRO A 269 -32.26 18.93 26.51
N LEU A 270 -31.31 19.66 27.11
CA LEU A 270 -29.86 19.41 27.14
C LEU A 270 -29.46 17.98 27.54
N VAL A 271 -30.41 17.15 28.04
CA VAL A 271 -30.38 15.66 28.03
C VAL A 271 -29.79 15.10 26.74
N LEU A 272 -30.34 15.50 25.59
CA LEU A 272 -29.93 15.01 24.28
C LEU A 272 -28.49 15.41 23.93
N TRP A 273 -28.15 16.69 24.15
CA TRP A 273 -26.82 17.26 23.90
C TRP A 273 -25.68 16.59 24.66
N MET A 274 -25.99 15.97 25.79
CA MET A 274 -25.04 15.22 26.60
C MET A 274 -24.88 13.78 26.15
N VAL A 275 -26.00 13.11 25.82
CA VAL A 275 -25.95 11.82 25.14
C VAL A 275 -25.07 11.98 23.89
N ILE A 276 -25.30 13.05 23.11
CA ILE A 276 -24.47 13.41 21.94
C ILE A 276 -23.00 13.70 22.30
N LEU A 277 -22.69 14.73 23.11
CA LEU A 277 -21.28 15.12 23.34
C LEU A 277 -20.50 14.03 24.05
N CYS A 278 -21.13 13.28 24.94
CA CYS A 278 -20.42 12.21 25.63
C CYS A 278 -20.24 11.02 24.67
N LEU A 279 -21.26 10.60 23.89
CA LEU A 279 -21.06 9.67 22.75
C LEU A 279 -19.94 10.16 21.80
N SER A 280 -19.81 11.46 21.57
CA SER A 280 -18.79 12.03 20.69
C SER A 280 -17.38 12.01 21.30
N LEU A 281 -17.22 12.44 22.56
CA LEU A 281 -15.97 12.37 23.34
C LEU A 281 -15.30 11.02 23.16
N ILE A 282 -16.05 9.97 23.51
CA ILE A 282 -15.42 8.68 23.55
C ILE A 282 -15.19 8.21 22.11
N VAL A 283 -15.95 8.68 21.08
CA VAL A 283 -15.72 8.27 19.66
C VAL A 283 -14.34 8.72 19.21
N VAL A 284 -13.82 9.83 19.76
CA VAL A 284 -12.42 10.24 19.60
C VAL A 284 -11.48 9.20 20.22
N LEU A 285 -11.58 8.96 21.54
CA LEU A 285 -10.71 7.98 22.23
C LEU A 285 -10.72 6.63 21.53
N ASN A 286 -11.92 6.24 21.11
CA ASN A 286 -12.24 5.01 20.43
C ASN A 286 -12.18 5.13 18.88
N PHE A 287 -11.37 6.07 18.40
CA PHE A 287 -10.74 6.12 17.07
C PHE A 287 -9.21 6.19 17.22
N LEU A 288 -8.70 6.89 18.24
CA LEU A 288 -7.25 7.06 18.48
C LEU A 288 -6.49 5.74 18.65
N HIS A 289 -6.97 4.82 19.50
CA HIS A 289 -6.29 3.52 19.68
C HIS A 289 -6.30 2.65 18.39
N LEU A 290 -7.20 2.90 17.42
CA LEU A 290 -7.14 2.21 16.11
C LEU A 290 -6.05 2.77 15.25
N THR A 291 -6.03 4.08 15.08
CA THR A 291 -5.00 4.74 14.29
C THR A 291 -3.63 4.38 14.87
N TRP A 292 -3.51 4.34 16.19
CA TRP A 292 -2.33 3.83 16.89
C TRP A 292 -1.98 2.37 16.54
N MET A 293 -2.89 1.41 16.75
CA MET A 293 -2.61 0.00 16.49
C MET A 293 -2.47 -0.32 14.99
N SER A 294 -3.10 0.45 14.10
CA SER A 294 -3.00 0.32 12.64
C SER A 294 -1.61 0.74 12.17
N MET A 295 -1.14 1.89 12.65
CA MET A 295 0.22 2.38 12.37
C MET A 295 1.29 1.44 12.95
N LEU A 296 1.05 0.82 14.12
CA LEU A 296 1.99 -0.17 14.68
C LEU A 296 2.00 -1.50 13.92
N THR A 297 0.88 -1.93 13.33
CA THR A 297 0.78 -3.20 12.58
C THR A 297 1.20 -3.08 11.12
N LYS A 298 1.09 -1.89 10.52
CA LYS A 298 1.57 -1.57 9.15
C LYS A 298 2.25 -0.19 9.14
N PRO A 299 3.49 -0.07 9.66
CA PRO A 299 4.17 1.22 9.77
C PRO A 299 4.71 1.80 8.46
N LEU A 300 4.82 1.01 7.39
CA LEU A 300 5.47 1.38 6.13
C LEU A 300 4.55 1.27 4.91
N VAL A 301 4.78 2.14 3.94
CA VAL A 301 4.13 2.16 2.62
C VAL A 301 5.19 2.29 1.53
N VAL A 302 4.94 1.65 0.38
CA VAL A 302 5.69 1.89 -0.86
C VAL A 302 4.83 2.77 -1.76
N SER A 303 5.36 3.93 -2.16
CA SER A 303 4.71 4.86 -3.07
C SER A 303 5.55 5.09 -4.33
N GLY A 304 4.91 5.52 -5.42
CA GLY A 304 5.62 5.97 -6.63
C GLY A 304 6.09 7.42 -6.44
N GLU A 305 7.41 7.63 -6.36
CA GLU A 305 8.00 8.97 -6.23
C GLU A 305 8.26 9.61 -7.60
N SER A 306 8.56 8.79 -8.62
CA SER A 306 8.59 9.23 -10.01
C SER A 306 8.37 8.06 -10.99
N PHE A 307 7.56 8.27 -12.02
CA PHE A 307 7.42 7.34 -13.15
C PHE A 307 8.34 7.70 -14.34
N THR A 308 9.11 8.79 -14.22
CA THR A 308 9.97 9.36 -15.27
C THR A 308 11.45 9.41 -14.84
N TYR A 309 11.85 8.52 -13.93
CA TYR A 309 13.18 8.52 -13.34
C TYR A 309 14.24 8.12 -14.40
N PRO A 310 15.29 8.93 -14.63
CA PRO A 310 16.14 8.77 -15.80
C PRO A 310 17.04 7.54 -15.68
N ILE A 311 17.06 6.69 -16.72
CA ILE A 311 17.78 5.40 -16.70
C ILE A 311 19.29 5.50 -16.39
N LYS A 312 19.91 6.66 -16.62
CA LYS A 312 21.31 6.96 -16.25
C LYS A 312 21.59 6.83 -14.73
N ASN A 313 20.56 6.95 -13.89
CA ASN A 313 20.62 6.81 -12.44
C ASN A 313 20.18 5.41 -11.95
N ILE A 314 19.68 4.58 -12.87
CA ILE A 314 19.30 3.19 -12.60
C ILE A 314 20.47 2.29 -12.99
N ASP A 315 20.77 1.36 -12.11
CA ASP A 315 21.81 0.37 -12.29
C ASP A 315 21.45 -0.58 -13.44
N PHE A 316 22.38 -0.89 -14.34
CA PHE A 316 22.10 -1.83 -15.44
C PHE A 316 22.22 -3.27 -14.91
N PRO A 317 21.34 -4.21 -15.29
CA PRO A 317 21.39 -5.56 -14.76
C PRO A 317 22.73 -6.25 -15.01
N ALA A 318 23.13 -7.11 -14.08
CA ALA A 318 24.11 -8.14 -14.35
C ALA A 318 23.53 -9.16 -15.36
N VAL A 319 24.37 -9.62 -16.28
CA VAL A 319 24.01 -10.58 -17.33
C VAL A 319 25.03 -11.69 -17.32
N ALA A 320 24.66 -12.87 -16.82
CA ALA A 320 25.49 -14.08 -16.87
C ALA A 320 25.08 -14.97 -18.04
N LEU A 321 26.07 -15.36 -18.84
CA LEU A 321 25.93 -16.19 -20.04
C LEU A 321 26.53 -17.57 -19.76
N CYS A 322 25.67 -18.58 -19.73
CA CYS A 322 26.03 -19.98 -19.54
C CYS A 322 25.75 -20.73 -20.84
N ASN A 323 26.75 -21.40 -21.45
CA ASN A 323 26.47 -22.38 -22.50
C ASN A 323 25.65 -23.54 -21.86
N ILE A 324 24.68 -24.12 -22.57
CA ILE A 324 23.90 -25.25 -22.04
C ILE A 324 24.81 -26.47 -21.84
N ASN A 325 25.88 -26.58 -22.63
CA ASN A 325 27.03 -27.41 -22.29
C ASN A 325 27.79 -26.86 -21.07
N ARG A 326 28.10 -27.74 -20.11
CA ARG A 326 28.86 -27.43 -18.89
C ARG A 326 30.27 -28.00 -18.89
N ILE A 327 30.58 -28.94 -19.78
CA ILE A 327 31.92 -29.51 -19.94
C ILE A 327 32.32 -29.46 -21.42
N SER A 328 33.36 -28.69 -21.74
CA SER A 328 33.96 -28.65 -23.07
C SER A 328 34.64 -29.99 -23.38
N MET A 329 34.32 -30.59 -24.53
CA MET A 329 34.93 -31.83 -25.00
C MET A 329 36.43 -31.66 -25.24
N LYS A 330 36.83 -30.51 -25.80
CA LYS A 330 38.22 -30.08 -25.99
C LYS A 330 38.94 -29.90 -24.66
N ALA A 331 38.32 -29.23 -23.69
CA ALA A 331 38.91 -29.06 -22.36
C ALA A 331 39.05 -30.40 -21.62
N LEU A 332 38.03 -31.26 -21.68
CA LEU A 332 38.04 -32.60 -21.09
C LEU A 332 39.17 -33.46 -21.64
N LYS A 333 39.34 -33.50 -22.96
CA LYS A 333 40.43 -34.27 -23.60
C LYS A 333 41.81 -33.75 -23.22
N ASN A 334 42.01 -32.43 -23.24
CA ASN A 334 43.25 -31.81 -22.79
C ASN A 334 43.55 -32.12 -21.31
N LYS A 335 42.54 -32.05 -20.44
CA LYS A 335 42.70 -32.33 -19.00
C LYS A 335 42.93 -33.81 -18.71
N THR A 336 42.29 -34.71 -19.47
CA THR A 336 42.55 -36.15 -19.42
C THR A 336 44.02 -36.44 -19.71
N LEU A 337 44.57 -35.88 -20.80
CA LEU A 337 45.97 -36.07 -21.17
C LEU A 337 46.95 -35.49 -20.13
N GLU A 338 46.59 -34.42 -19.43
CA GLU A 338 47.40 -33.83 -18.35
C GLU A 338 47.36 -34.67 -17.05
N LEU A 339 46.21 -35.29 -16.75
CA LEU A 339 46.01 -36.07 -15.51
C LEU A 339 46.43 -37.53 -15.66
N TYR A 340 46.24 -38.15 -16.83
CA TYR A 340 46.56 -39.56 -17.10
C TYR A 340 47.96 -40.00 -16.64
N PRO A 341 49.08 -39.29 -16.94
CA PRO A 341 50.41 -39.71 -16.46
C PRO A 341 50.53 -39.63 -14.93
N LYS A 342 49.85 -38.68 -14.28
CA LYS A 342 49.84 -38.51 -12.82
C LYS A 342 49.06 -39.64 -12.12
N LEU A 343 48.00 -40.12 -12.78
CA LEU A 343 47.08 -41.15 -12.31
C LEU A 343 47.43 -42.58 -12.78
N SER A 344 48.50 -42.74 -13.57
CA SER A 344 48.99 -44.02 -14.13
C SER A 344 49.19 -45.16 -13.11
N LYS A 345 49.35 -44.83 -11.82
CA LYS A 345 49.44 -45.79 -10.70
C LYS A 345 48.13 -46.53 -10.37
N LEU A 346 47.00 -46.12 -10.96
CA LEU A 346 45.65 -46.53 -10.54
C LEU A 346 45.00 -47.56 -11.49
N ASN A 347 45.76 -48.14 -12.42
CA ASN A 347 45.32 -49.13 -13.42
C ASN A 347 44.08 -48.74 -14.26
N MET A 348 43.80 -47.44 -14.37
CA MET A 348 42.65 -46.88 -15.07
C MET A 348 42.99 -46.59 -16.54
N THR A 349 42.09 -46.93 -17.47
CA THR A 349 42.25 -46.59 -18.88
C THR A 349 41.94 -45.11 -19.14
N LEU A 350 42.44 -44.58 -20.27
CA LEU A 350 42.18 -43.20 -20.67
C LEU A 350 40.67 -42.93 -20.88
N SER A 351 39.92 -43.90 -21.41
CA SER A 351 38.46 -43.81 -21.60
C SER A 351 37.69 -43.73 -20.27
N GLU A 352 38.10 -44.50 -19.27
CA GLU A 352 37.50 -44.43 -17.92
C GLU A 352 37.76 -43.08 -17.25
N LEU A 353 38.94 -42.48 -17.48
CA LEU A 353 39.26 -41.13 -17.00
C LEU A 353 38.46 -40.04 -17.74
N GLU A 354 38.28 -40.15 -19.07
CA GLU A 354 37.40 -39.25 -19.83
C GLU A 354 35.97 -39.32 -19.29
N ASN A 355 35.43 -40.52 -19.11
CA ASN A 355 34.07 -40.73 -18.59
C ASN A 355 33.92 -40.23 -17.13
N PHE A 356 34.91 -40.46 -16.28
CA PHE A 356 34.95 -39.91 -14.91
C PHE A 356 34.89 -38.37 -14.91
N LEU A 357 35.69 -37.71 -15.75
CA LEU A 357 35.66 -36.26 -15.88
C LEU A 357 34.35 -35.74 -16.49
N GLN A 358 33.73 -36.49 -17.42
CA GLN A 358 32.40 -36.17 -17.95
C GLN A 358 31.31 -36.25 -16.87
N HIS A 359 31.35 -37.27 -16.01
CA HIS A 359 30.42 -37.43 -14.89
C HIS A 359 30.54 -36.33 -13.82
N MET A 360 31.65 -35.59 -13.74
CA MET A 360 31.76 -34.41 -12.86
C MET A 360 30.68 -33.35 -13.14
N GLY A 361 30.09 -33.34 -14.34
CA GLY A 361 28.93 -32.50 -14.69
C GLY A 361 27.71 -32.74 -13.79
N ARG A 362 27.57 -33.95 -13.22
CA ARG A 362 26.48 -34.31 -12.29
C ARG A 362 26.50 -33.53 -10.97
N LEU A 363 27.63 -32.90 -10.64
CA LEU A 363 27.73 -31.97 -9.51
C LEU A 363 26.97 -30.65 -9.72
N ILE A 364 26.32 -30.45 -10.87
CA ILE A 364 25.52 -29.25 -11.19
C ILE A 364 24.01 -29.54 -11.16
N ASP A 365 23.57 -30.71 -11.66
CA ASP A 365 22.16 -31.12 -11.74
C ASP A 365 21.74 -32.09 -10.62
N PHE A 366 22.70 -32.61 -9.86
CA PHE A 366 22.54 -33.68 -8.87
C PHE A 366 21.85 -34.92 -9.44
N ALA A 367 22.10 -35.25 -10.70
CA ALA A 367 21.74 -36.54 -11.28
C ALA A 367 22.57 -37.65 -10.63
N TYR A 368 21.91 -38.75 -10.28
CA TYR A 368 22.52 -39.90 -9.63
C TYR A 368 21.74 -41.15 -10.08
N ASP A 369 22.47 -42.21 -10.38
CA ASP A 369 21.96 -43.49 -10.85
C ASP A 369 22.71 -44.58 -10.07
N GLU A 370 21.98 -45.55 -9.50
CA GLU A 370 22.58 -46.64 -8.72
C GLU A 370 23.10 -47.79 -9.59
N THR A 371 22.76 -47.79 -10.89
CA THR A 371 23.18 -48.84 -11.85
C THR A 371 24.54 -48.57 -12.49
N GLU A 372 25.02 -47.33 -12.48
CA GLU A 372 26.31 -46.98 -13.10
C GLU A 372 27.51 -47.32 -12.20
N PRO A 373 28.64 -47.78 -12.79
CA PRO A 373 29.82 -48.23 -12.05
C PRO A 373 30.66 -47.10 -11.38
N LEU A 374 30.13 -45.88 -11.31
CA LEU A 374 30.77 -44.69 -10.71
C LEU A 374 31.38 -44.95 -9.33
N LEU A 375 30.71 -45.75 -8.49
CA LEU A 375 31.18 -46.11 -7.15
C LEU A 375 32.60 -46.72 -7.16
N LYS A 376 32.94 -47.54 -8.17
CA LYS A 376 34.26 -48.19 -8.27
C LYS A 376 35.40 -47.21 -8.56
N LEU A 377 35.11 -46.07 -9.20
CA LEU A 377 36.10 -45.03 -9.51
C LEU A 377 36.34 -44.09 -8.32
N MET A 378 35.46 -44.08 -7.31
CA MET A 378 35.47 -43.05 -6.25
C MET A 378 36.23 -43.45 -4.98
N ASP A 379 36.48 -44.73 -4.75
CA ASP A 379 37.38 -45.19 -3.67
C ASP A 379 38.87 -45.23 -4.11
N VAL A 380 39.15 -44.80 -5.36
CA VAL A 380 40.47 -44.83 -6.01
C VAL A 380 41.25 -43.51 -5.87
N PHE A 381 40.56 -42.40 -5.55
CA PHE A 381 41.18 -41.08 -5.35
C PHE A 381 41.21 -40.71 -3.87
N ASP A 382 42.33 -40.17 -3.37
CA ASP A 382 42.33 -39.56 -2.02
C ASP A 382 41.49 -38.28 -2.04
N MET A 383 40.30 -38.39 -1.47
CA MET A 383 39.24 -37.41 -1.54
C MET A 383 39.63 -36.04 -0.97
N LYS A 384 40.63 -35.97 -0.08
CA LYS A 384 41.03 -34.71 0.56
C LYS A 384 41.65 -33.74 -0.44
N GLU A 385 42.62 -34.20 -1.23
CA GLU A 385 43.31 -33.36 -2.21
C GLU A 385 42.38 -33.00 -3.38
N PHE A 386 41.62 -33.98 -3.88
CA PHE A 386 40.67 -33.76 -4.97
C PHE A 386 39.54 -32.78 -4.59
N SER A 387 39.08 -32.77 -3.33
CA SER A 387 38.04 -31.84 -2.87
C SER A 387 38.46 -30.36 -2.95
N GLN A 388 39.74 -30.06 -2.72
CA GLN A 388 40.27 -28.70 -2.87
C GLN A 388 40.41 -28.32 -4.35
N GLN A 389 40.83 -29.25 -5.20
CA GLN A 389 41.00 -29.02 -6.64
C GLN A 389 39.67 -28.98 -7.42
N THR A 390 38.59 -29.58 -6.90
CA THR A 390 37.28 -29.72 -7.58
C THR A 390 36.73 -28.39 -8.13
N VAL A 391 36.87 -27.29 -7.39
CA VAL A 391 36.41 -25.95 -7.87
C VAL A 391 37.17 -25.50 -9.12
N GLN A 392 38.50 -25.65 -9.11
CA GLN A 392 39.37 -25.25 -10.22
C GLN A 392 39.22 -26.21 -11.42
N LEU A 393 39.09 -27.52 -11.17
CA LEU A 393 38.82 -28.51 -12.21
C LEU A 393 37.48 -28.21 -12.93
N MET A 394 36.42 -27.90 -12.19
CA MET A 394 35.13 -27.49 -12.76
C MET A 394 35.12 -26.06 -13.35
N LYS A 395 36.25 -25.33 -13.28
CA LYS A 395 36.48 -24.06 -13.97
C LYS A 395 37.26 -24.26 -15.26
N GLU A 396 38.21 -25.19 -15.26
CA GLU A 396 39.02 -25.58 -16.44
C GLU A 396 38.24 -26.46 -17.42
N LEU A 397 37.36 -27.33 -16.94
CA LEU A 397 36.46 -28.14 -17.79
C LEU A 397 35.32 -27.32 -18.40
N ALA A 398 35.00 -26.15 -17.84
CA ALA A 398 33.90 -25.32 -18.33
C ALA A 398 34.23 -24.68 -19.69
N PRO A 399 33.27 -24.56 -20.63
CA PRO A 399 33.46 -23.84 -21.88
C PRO A 399 34.05 -22.43 -21.68
N ASN A 400 35.11 -22.11 -22.42
CA ASN A 400 35.92 -20.92 -22.20
C ASN A 400 35.23 -19.64 -22.73
N CYS A 401 35.06 -18.64 -21.86
CA CYS A 401 34.50 -17.33 -22.23
C CYS A 401 35.26 -16.66 -23.38
N ASP A 402 36.59 -16.82 -23.45
CA ASP A 402 37.42 -16.24 -24.51
C ASP A 402 37.17 -16.84 -25.90
N GLU A 403 36.62 -18.06 -25.97
CA GLU A 403 36.28 -18.75 -27.22
C GLU A 403 34.79 -18.59 -27.57
N MET A 404 33.94 -18.41 -26.55
CA MET A 404 32.50 -18.21 -26.72
C MET A 404 32.11 -16.77 -27.07
N LEU A 405 32.83 -15.77 -26.55
CA LEU A 405 32.50 -14.34 -26.67
C LEU A 405 33.21 -13.72 -27.88
N MET A 406 32.64 -13.88 -29.08
CA MET A 406 33.28 -13.48 -30.35
C MET A 406 33.48 -11.97 -30.48
N GLN A 407 32.45 -11.16 -30.22
CA GLN A 407 32.51 -9.70 -30.22
C GLN A 407 31.50 -9.10 -29.24
N CYS A 408 31.84 -7.96 -28.65
CA CYS A 408 30.99 -7.24 -27.70
C CYS A 408 30.87 -5.75 -28.06
N LEU A 409 29.68 -5.19 -27.81
CA LEU A 409 29.43 -3.75 -27.90
C LEU A 409 28.70 -3.29 -26.65
N TRP A 410 29.14 -2.17 -26.08
CA TRP A 410 28.55 -1.55 -24.90
C TRP A 410 28.49 -0.03 -25.11
N ALA A 411 27.35 0.60 -24.79
CA ALA A 411 27.17 2.05 -24.89
C ALA A 411 27.60 2.65 -26.26
N GLY A 412 27.23 1.99 -27.36
CA GLY A 412 27.51 2.43 -28.73
C GLY A 412 28.93 2.15 -29.25
N LYS A 413 29.83 1.61 -28.41
CA LYS A 413 31.23 1.31 -28.73
C LYS A 413 31.48 -0.19 -28.76
N VAL A 414 32.17 -0.67 -29.79
CA VAL A 414 32.73 -2.04 -29.80
C VAL A 414 33.84 -2.08 -28.75
N VAL A 415 33.88 -3.15 -27.96
CA VAL A 415 34.83 -3.34 -26.85
C VAL A 415 35.28 -4.79 -26.81
N ASP A 416 36.51 -5.04 -26.37
CA ASP A 416 36.97 -6.40 -26.09
C ASP A 416 36.12 -7.02 -24.97
N CYS A 417 35.48 -8.17 -25.27
CA CYS A 417 34.67 -8.92 -24.33
C CYS A 417 35.40 -9.22 -23.02
N LYS A 418 36.71 -9.49 -23.06
CA LYS A 418 37.53 -9.82 -21.87
C LYS A 418 37.62 -8.67 -20.87
N THR A 419 37.38 -7.43 -21.30
CA THR A 419 37.40 -6.24 -20.44
C THR A 419 36.10 -5.99 -19.69
N ILE A 420 34.99 -6.61 -20.12
CA ILE A 420 33.65 -6.38 -19.55
C ILE A 420 32.95 -7.64 -19.02
N PHE A 421 33.37 -8.84 -19.44
CA PHE A 421 32.93 -10.12 -18.93
C PHE A 421 33.97 -10.75 -18.01
N LYS A 422 33.53 -11.40 -16.93
CA LYS A 422 34.39 -12.19 -16.04
C LYS A 422 33.78 -13.56 -15.78
N VAL A 423 34.62 -14.58 -15.60
CA VAL A 423 34.16 -15.88 -15.12
C VAL A 423 33.68 -15.73 -13.67
N ARG A 424 32.40 -15.99 -13.42
CA ARG A 424 31.78 -15.92 -12.08
C ARG A 424 31.00 -17.20 -11.77
N LYS A 425 30.84 -17.47 -10.47
CA LYS A 425 30.00 -18.56 -9.94
C LYS A 425 28.51 -18.19 -9.98
N THR A 426 27.71 -19.17 -10.36
CA THR A 426 26.24 -19.09 -10.52
C THR A 426 25.62 -20.42 -10.10
N ILE A 427 24.28 -20.51 -10.04
CA ILE A 427 23.56 -21.79 -9.86
C ILE A 427 23.81 -22.82 -11.00
N ARG A 428 24.51 -22.44 -12.08
CA ARG A 428 24.91 -23.28 -13.23
C ARG A 428 26.42 -23.55 -13.30
N GLY A 429 27.14 -23.37 -12.20
CA GLY A 429 28.60 -23.41 -12.18
C GLY A 429 29.20 -22.12 -12.71
N HIS A 430 30.32 -22.25 -13.42
CA HIS A 430 31.05 -21.11 -13.99
C HIS A 430 30.38 -20.61 -15.27
N CYS A 431 30.12 -19.30 -15.32
CA CYS A 431 29.52 -18.62 -16.47
C CYS A 431 30.17 -17.25 -16.70
N CYS A 432 30.04 -16.72 -17.92
CA CYS A 432 30.60 -15.45 -18.33
C CYS A 432 29.65 -14.32 -17.91
N ALA A 433 30.02 -13.52 -16.90
CA ALA A 433 29.15 -12.50 -16.34
C ALA A 433 29.60 -11.07 -16.65
N PHE A 434 28.69 -10.27 -17.20
CA PHE A 434 28.80 -8.83 -17.36
C PHE A 434 28.13 -8.13 -16.17
N ASN A 435 28.73 -7.03 -15.69
CA ASN A 435 28.24 -6.16 -14.60
C ASN A 435 27.92 -6.86 -13.26
N TYR A 436 28.48 -8.05 -13.00
CA TYR A 436 28.31 -8.79 -11.75
C TYR A 436 29.42 -8.41 -10.77
N VAL A 437 29.14 -7.40 -9.93
CA VAL A 437 30.15 -6.69 -9.13
C VAL A 437 30.57 -7.43 -7.86
N LEU A 438 29.73 -8.35 -7.35
CA LEU A 438 30.11 -9.18 -6.21
C LEU A 438 31.07 -10.30 -6.59
N ASP A 439 32.24 -10.27 -5.95
CA ASP A 439 33.21 -11.34 -5.95
C ASP A 439 33.16 -12.11 -4.62
N TYR A 440 32.34 -13.15 -4.59
CA TYR A 440 32.22 -14.01 -3.43
C TYR A 440 33.46 -14.88 -3.15
N GLU A 441 34.41 -15.01 -4.09
CA GLU A 441 35.69 -15.69 -3.84
C GLU A 441 36.70 -14.72 -3.17
N SER A 442 36.64 -13.44 -3.53
CA SER A 442 37.39 -12.37 -2.88
C SER A 442 36.79 -11.90 -1.53
N ALA A 443 35.72 -12.54 -1.03
CA ALA A 443 34.99 -12.11 0.16
C ALA A 443 35.85 -11.97 1.43
N ASP A 444 36.92 -12.75 1.57
CA ASP A 444 37.89 -12.69 2.69
C ASP A 444 38.93 -11.55 2.56
N LYS A 445 38.81 -10.68 1.54
CA LYS A 445 39.58 -9.42 1.40
C LYS A 445 38.65 -8.21 1.56
N PRO A 446 38.56 -7.57 2.73
CA PRO A 446 37.61 -6.47 2.98
C PRO A 446 37.86 -5.20 2.15
N ASN A 447 39.05 -5.08 1.54
CA ASN A 447 39.42 -3.99 0.64
C ASN A 447 39.35 -4.39 -0.85
N ALA A 448 38.74 -5.54 -1.19
CA ALA A 448 38.43 -5.87 -2.57
C ALA A 448 37.40 -4.87 -3.11
N LEU A 449 37.85 -4.02 -4.04
CA LEU A 449 37.03 -2.96 -4.63
C LEU A 449 35.76 -3.55 -5.25
N ILE A 450 34.60 -3.21 -4.67
CA ILE A 450 33.30 -3.39 -5.32
C ILE A 450 33.37 -2.60 -6.63
N GLU A 451 33.26 -3.29 -7.76
CA GLU A 451 33.39 -2.65 -9.07
C GLU A 451 32.23 -1.67 -9.31
N GLU A 452 32.50 -0.53 -9.94
CA GLU A 452 31.45 0.45 -10.20
C GLU A 452 30.41 -0.14 -11.16
N VAL A 453 29.15 -0.13 -10.70
CA VAL A 453 28.02 -0.68 -11.43
C VAL A 453 27.76 0.15 -12.69
N LYS A 454 27.91 -0.49 -13.86
CA LYS A 454 27.68 0.14 -15.16
C LYS A 454 26.20 0.54 -15.30
N ARG A 455 25.94 1.66 -15.97
CA ARG A 455 24.59 2.20 -16.24
C ARG A 455 24.44 2.54 -17.73
N GLN A 456 23.20 2.50 -18.23
CA GLN A 456 22.88 2.90 -19.60
C GLN A 456 22.33 4.34 -19.60
N SER A 457 23.04 5.29 -20.18
CA SER A 457 22.66 6.72 -20.16
C SER A 457 21.68 7.14 -21.26
N VAL A 458 21.64 6.41 -22.37
CA VAL A 458 20.79 6.68 -23.54
C VAL A 458 20.05 5.40 -23.90
N PRO A 459 18.73 5.42 -24.13
CA PRO A 459 17.96 4.20 -24.37
C PRO A 459 18.23 3.55 -25.73
N GLY A 460 17.59 2.41 -25.96
CA GLY A 460 17.57 1.70 -27.22
C GLY A 460 18.72 0.69 -27.39
N PRO A 461 18.63 -0.19 -28.41
CA PRO A 461 19.53 -1.32 -28.56
C PRO A 461 20.98 -0.90 -28.81
N SER A 462 21.21 0.14 -29.61
CA SER A 462 22.55 0.62 -29.97
C SER A 462 23.38 1.10 -28.77
N ASN A 463 22.75 1.43 -27.63
CA ASN A 463 23.40 1.92 -26.42
C ASN A 463 23.41 0.89 -25.28
N GLY A 464 22.79 -0.29 -25.47
CA GLY A 464 22.83 -1.38 -24.49
C GLY A 464 24.08 -2.25 -24.63
N LEU A 465 23.96 -3.49 -24.15
CA LEU A 465 24.91 -4.56 -24.36
C LEU A 465 24.52 -5.37 -25.60
N TRP A 466 25.44 -5.55 -26.55
CA TRP A 466 25.35 -6.59 -27.58
C TRP A 466 26.50 -7.58 -27.42
N VAL A 467 26.22 -8.85 -27.67
CA VAL A 467 27.23 -9.91 -27.72
C VAL A 467 26.94 -10.84 -28.89
N LEU A 468 27.96 -11.09 -29.71
CA LEU A 468 27.97 -12.20 -30.66
C LEU A 468 28.62 -13.41 -29.99
N LEU A 469 27.92 -14.54 -30.01
CA LEU A 469 28.27 -15.75 -29.28
C LEU A 469 28.46 -16.94 -30.23
N ASP A 470 29.46 -17.78 -29.98
CA ASP A 470 29.52 -19.12 -30.56
C ASP A 470 28.84 -20.15 -29.64
N ALA A 471 27.92 -20.94 -30.19
CA ALA A 471 27.29 -22.03 -29.45
C ALA A 471 28.22 -23.23 -29.25
N MET A 472 29.24 -23.39 -30.11
CA MET A 472 30.26 -24.47 -30.04
C MET A 472 29.63 -25.88 -29.95
N LEU A 473 28.66 -26.17 -30.82
CA LEU A 473 27.82 -27.38 -30.72
C LEU A 473 28.60 -28.70 -30.80
N GLU A 474 29.74 -28.71 -31.49
CA GLU A 474 30.64 -29.87 -31.63
C GLU A 474 31.48 -30.13 -30.37
N ASP A 475 31.55 -29.17 -29.44
CA ASP A 475 32.32 -29.25 -28.19
C ASP A 475 31.49 -29.74 -26.99
N TYR A 476 30.28 -30.27 -27.24
CA TYR A 476 29.32 -30.68 -26.21
C TYR A 476 29.70 -32.03 -25.58
N ALA A 477 30.23 -32.04 -24.35
CA ALA A 477 30.43 -33.26 -23.56
C ALA A 477 29.38 -33.45 -22.45
N TYR A 478 28.88 -32.39 -21.82
CA TYR A 478 27.85 -32.49 -20.77
C TYR A 478 26.79 -31.37 -20.87
N PRO A 479 25.76 -31.53 -21.71
CA PRO A 479 24.64 -30.59 -21.80
C PRO A 479 23.59 -30.84 -20.71
N LEU A 480 23.20 -29.79 -19.97
CA LEU A 480 22.14 -29.87 -18.92
C LEU A 480 20.72 -30.04 -19.46
N SER A 481 20.54 -30.03 -20.78
CA SER A 481 19.23 -30.04 -21.43
C SER A 481 19.37 -30.49 -22.88
N TYR A 482 18.32 -31.07 -23.46
CA TYR A 482 18.22 -31.37 -24.89
C TYR A 482 18.24 -30.12 -25.81
N ARG A 483 18.29 -28.92 -25.23
CA ARG A 483 18.28 -27.63 -25.92
C ARG A 483 19.72 -27.18 -26.18
N GLN A 484 19.96 -26.59 -27.35
CA GLN A 484 21.28 -26.08 -27.76
C GLN A 484 21.37 -24.56 -27.62
N GLY A 485 22.59 -24.05 -27.40
CA GLY A 485 22.88 -22.63 -27.25
C GLY A 485 23.14 -22.24 -25.80
N PHE A 486 22.45 -21.20 -25.32
CA PHE A 486 22.78 -20.50 -24.07
C PHE A 486 21.59 -20.36 -23.13
N GLU A 487 21.88 -20.48 -21.84
CA GLU A 487 21.05 -20.02 -20.73
C GLU A 487 21.60 -18.66 -20.26
N ILE A 488 20.71 -17.67 -20.16
CA ILE A 488 21.03 -16.29 -19.77
C ILE A 488 20.32 -15.99 -18.46
N LEU A 489 21.07 -15.48 -17.48
CA LEU A 489 20.56 -15.02 -16.20
C LEU A 489 20.69 -13.50 -16.14
N ILE A 490 19.58 -12.79 -15.96
CA ILE A 490 19.52 -11.32 -15.85
C ILE A 490 19.05 -10.93 -14.44
N PHE A 491 19.85 -10.17 -13.69
CA PHE A 491 19.66 -9.94 -12.24
C PHE A 491 20.27 -8.62 -11.76
N ASP A 492 20.01 -8.22 -10.52
CA ASP A 492 20.65 -7.06 -9.89
C ASP A 492 22.17 -7.33 -9.67
N PRO A 493 23.08 -6.40 -10.00
CA PRO A 493 24.53 -6.53 -9.80
C PRO A 493 25.01 -6.97 -8.41
N THR A 494 24.24 -6.69 -7.35
CA THR A 494 24.52 -7.04 -5.95
C THR A 494 23.88 -8.36 -5.48
N HIS A 495 23.26 -9.09 -6.41
CA HIS A 495 22.64 -10.39 -6.14
C HIS A 495 23.48 -11.55 -6.67
N PHE A 496 23.42 -12.71 -6.00
CA PHE A 496 23.95 -13.96 -6.53
C PHE A 496 23.03 -14.48 -7.64
N ALA A 497 23.63 -15.04 -8.69
CA ALA A 497 22.94 -15.59 -9.87
C ALA A 497 22.23 -16.93 -9.58
N ASP A 498 21.14 -16.88 -8.81
CA ASP A 498 20.27 -18.00 -8.44
C ASP A 498 18.80 -17.73 -8.82
N MET A 499 18.32 -18.51 -9.80
CA MET A 499 16.94 -18.53 -10.31
C MET A 499 15.89 -18.89 -9.27
N THR A 500 16.24 -19.64 -8.22
CA THR A 500 15.27 -20.11 -7.21
C THR A 500 14.88 -19.01 -6.22
N GLY A 501 15.73 -18.00 -6.02
CA GLY A 501 15.46 -16.84 -5.15
C GLY A 501 14.49 -15.81 -5.73
N GLY A 502 13.74 -16.14 -6.80
CA GLY A 502 12.66 -15.33 -7.38
C GLY A 502 13.05 -14.02 -8.08
N ARG A 503 14.30 -13.55 -7.93
CA ARG A 503 14.78 -12.25 -8.44
C ARG A 503 15.72 -12.32 -9.65
N VAL A 504 15.99 -13.51 -10.18
CA VAL A 504 16.91 -13.74 -11.30
C VAL A 504 16.13 -14.24 -12.51
N LEU A 505 16.12 -13.47 -13.59
CA LEU A 505 15.39 -13.81 -14.81
C LEU A 505 16.19 -14.79 -15.68
N GLN A 506 15.78 -16.06 -15.66
CA GLN A 506 16.27 -17.10 -16.55
C GLN A 506 15.64 -16.95 -17.95
N ARG A 507 16.46 -16.99 -19.01
CA ARG A 507 16.06 -16.99 -20.43
C ARG A 507 16.95 -17.94 -21.24
N ILE A 508 16.47 -18.38 -22.41
CA ILE A 508 17.20 -19.32 -23.28
C ILE A 508 17.32 -18.76 -24.70
N VAL A 509 18.53 -18.81 -25.25
CA VAL A 509 18.88 -18.35 -26.60
C VAL A 509 19.39 -19.53 -27.42
N GLN A 510 18.78 -19.74 -28.59
CA GLN A 510 19.10 -20.81 -29.52
C GLN A 510 20.09 -20.31 -30.60
N PRO A 511 20.92 -21.21 -31.17
CA PRO A 511 21.76 -20.88 -32.34
C PRO A 511 20.91 -20.43 -33.54
N ASN A 512 21.57 -19.73 -34.46
CA ASN A 512 20.99 -19.17 -35.70
C ASN A 512 19.89 -18.11 -35.46
N HIS A 513 19.84 -17.51 -34.26
CA HIS A 513 18.85 -16.50 -33.88
C HIS A 513 19.48 -15.26 -33.24
N LEU A 514 18.83 -14.13 -33.49
CA LEU A 514 18.94 -12.90 -32.72
C LEU A 514 17.89 -12.93 -31.60
N GLN A 515 18.31 -12.66 -30.36
CA GLN A 515 17.43 -12.47 -29.22
C GLN A 515 17.61 -11.06 -28.62
N LEU A 516 16.55 -10.25 -28.70
CA LEU A 516 16.48 -8.92 -28.09
C LEU A 516 15.79 -9.00 -26.73
N PHE A 517 16.41 -8.43 -25.70
CA PHE A 517 15.87 -8.33 -24.35
C PHE A 517 15.63 -6.86 -24.00
N HIS A 518 14.36 -6.46 -24.05
CA HIS A 518 13.92 -5.13 -23.65
C HIS A 518 13.77 -5.13 -22.13
N ILE A 519 14.67 -4.41 -21.45
CA ILE A 519 14.68 -4.22 -20.01
C ILE A 519 13.82 -3.01 -19.65
N SER A 520 12.96 -3.19 -18.65
CA SER A 520 12.30 -2.12 -17.91
C SER A 520 12.61 -2.30 -16.42
N SER A 521 13.05 -1.23 -15.77
CA SER A 521 13.58 -1.28 -14.40
C SER A 521 12.76 -0.44 -13.43
N ILE A 522 12.56 -0.96 -12.23
CA ILE A 522 11.98 -0.26 -11.08
C ILE A 522 13.05 -0.21 -9.99
N LYS A 523 13.39 1.00 -9.52
CA LYS A 523 14.33 1.22 -8.42
C LYS A 523 13.56 1.62 -7.18
N GLN A 524 13.83 0.98 -6.05
CA GLN A 524 13.24 1.33 -4.75
C GLN A 524 14.32 1.90 -3.83
N ILE A 525 14.08 3.10 -3.31
CA ILE A 525 14.87 3.70 -2.22
C ILE A 525 14.05 3.72 -0.93
N ALA A 526 14.72 3.83 0.23
CA ALA A 526 14.05 3.87 1.52
C ALA A 526 14.40 5.16 2.29
N SER A 527 13.38 5.74 2.91
CA SER A 527 13.51 6.92 3.77
C SER A 527 14.33 6.62 5.03
N SER A 528 15.05 7.64 5.53
CA SER A 528 15.83 7.54 6.77
C SER A 528 14.99 7.15 7.99
N GLU A 529 13.69 7.43 7.97
CA GLU A 529 12.77 7.05 9.04
C GLU A 529 12.57 5.53 9.11
N VAL A 530 12.65 4.82 7.98
CA VAL A 530 12.53 3.36 7.89
C VAL A 530 13.63 2.66 8.72
N ARG A 531 14.84 3.25 8.79
CA ARG A 531 15.95 2.74 9.60
C ARG A 531 15.68 2.79 11.11
N LYS A 532 14.74 3.62 11.58
CA LYS A 532 14.39 3.73 13.02
C LYS A 532 13.53 2.56 13.51
N TYR A 533 12.84 1.86 12.61
CA TYR A 533 12.04 0.68 12.94
C TYR A 533 12.92 -0.58 12.99
N PRO A 534 12.82 -1.44 14.03
CA PRO A 534 13.60 -2.67 14.12
C PRO A 534 13.25 -3.64 12.98
N SER A 535 14.22 -4.42 12.50
CA SER A 535 14.08 -5.29 11.32
C SER A 535 12.83 -6.17 11.33
N LYS A 536 12.49 -6.77 12.48
CA LYS A 536 11.28 -7.61 12.65
C LYS A 536 9.96 -6.88 12.37
N THR A 537 9.86 -5.56 12.60
CA THR A 537 8.62 -4.80 12.34
C THR A 537 8.54 -4.27 10.92
N ARG A 538 9.67 -3.81 10.36
CA ARG A 538 9.72 -3.34 8.96
C ARG A 538 9.79 -4.47 7.92
N LYS A 539 10.11 -5.70 8.35
CA LYS A 539 10.26 -6.91 7.51
C LYS A 539 11.22 -6.73 6.32
N CYS A 540 12.23 -5.87 6.46
CA CYS A 540 13.28 -5.67 5.47
C CYS A 540 14.65 -5.34 6.13
N LEU A 541 15.74 -5.56 5.40
CA LEU A 541 17.12 -5.23 5.81
C LEU A 541 17.81 -4.30 4.80
N PHE A 542 18.74 -3.49 5.27
CA PHE A 542 19.60 -2.64 4.44
C PHE A 542 20.93 -3.33 4.13
N HIS A 543 21.58 -2.97 3.02
CA HIS A 543 22.86 -3.57 2.59
C HIS A 543 23.95 -3.51 3.66
N ASP A 544 23.99 -2.44 4.46
CA ASP A 544 24.97 -2.24 5.53
C ASP A 544 24.63 -2.96 6.84
N GLU A 545 23.55 -3.73 6.92
CA GLU A 545 23.17 -4.45 8.15
C GLU A 545 23.77 -5.86 8.24
N HIS A 546 23.71 -6.47 9.42
CA HIS A 546 24.31 -7.79 9.71
C HIS A 546 25.80 -7.90 9.29
N LYS A 547 26.56 -6.80 9.44
CA LYS A 547 27.99 -6.64 9.04
C LYS A 547 28.91 -7.80 9.42
N LYS A 548 28.69 -8.43 10.59
CA LYS A 548 29.46 -9.61 11.05
C LYS A 548 29.34 -10.83 10.13
N VAL A 549 28.26 -10.93 9.35
CA VAL A 549 27.96 -12.04 8.43
C VAL A 549 28.20 -11.64 6.98
N PHE A 550 27.71 -10.46 6.56
CA PHE A 550 27.69 -10.04 5.15
C PHE A 550 28.67 -8.90 4.82
N ARG A 551 29.57 -8.53 5.74
CA ARG A 551 30.69 -7.59 5.54
C ARG A 551 30.35 -6.27 4.79
N ASN A 552 29.16 -5.71 5.10
CA ASN A 552 28.55 -4.49 4.53
C ASN A 552 27.84 -4.63 3.16
N MET A 553 27.61 -5.83 2.63
CA MET A 553 26.69 -6.03 1.51
C MET A 553 25.77 -7.23 1.76
N TYR A 554 24.76 -7.03 2.60
CA TYR A 554 23.57 -7.86 2.59
C TYR A 554 22.87 -7.76 1.23
N SER A 555 22.46 -8.90 0.68
CA SER A 555 21.34 -8.95 -0.26
C SER A 555 20.45 -10.15 0.05
N TYR A 556 19.15 -10.08 -0.25
CA TYR A 556 18.21 -11.18 -0.03
C TYR A 556 18.73 -12.49 -0.66
N SER A 557 19.30 -12.43 -1.86
CA SER A 557 19.91 -13.60 -2.51
C SER A 557 21.14 -14.15 -1.77
N ALA A 558 22.01 -13.28 -1.23
CA ALA A 558 23.16 -13.71 -0.44
C ALA A 558 22.71 -14.41 0.86
N CYS A 559 21.59 -13.99 1.45
CA CYS A 559 20.99 -14.69 2.59
C CYS A 559 20.45 -16.08 2.23
N ILE A 560 19.67 -16.20 1.15
CA ILE A 560 19.14 -17.49 0.68
C ILE A 560 20.28 -18.45 0.28
N VAL A 561 21.33 -17.95 -0.38
CA VAL A 561 22.53 -18.73 -0.70
C VAL A 561 23.25 -19.20 0.57
N LYS A 562 23.42 -18.34 1.58
CA LYS A 562 23.99 -18.75 2.88
C LYS A 562 23.14 -19.81 3.58
N CYS A 563 21.81 -19.62 3.61
CA CYS A 563 20.85 -20.57 4.15
C CYS A 563 21.03 -21.95 3.48
N ARG A 564 21.04 -21.99 2.14
CA ARG A 564 21.29 -23.22 1.36
C ARG A 564 22.64 -23.86 1.72
N ILE A 565 23.73 -23.10 1.80
CA ILE A 565 25.05 -23.62 2.18
C ILE A 565 24.98 -24.30 3.56
N GLN A 566 24.37 -23.65 4.56
CA GLN A 566 24.22 -24.21 5.90
C GLN A 566 23.37 -25.50 5.91
N SER A 567 22.34 -25.59 5.06
CA SER A 567 21.52 -26.80 4.90
C SER A 567 22.29 -27.95 4.22
N VAL A 568 23.06 -27.71 3.14
CA VAL A 568 23.86 -28.78 2.51
C VAL A 568 24.98 -29.25 3.44
N GLN A 569 25.63 -28.34 4.17
CA GLN A 569 26.64 -28.69 5.16
C GLN A 569 26.06 -29.55 6.30
N SER A 570 24.86 -29.22 6.78
CA SER A 570 24.15 -30.01 7.81
C SER A 570 23.70 -31.38 7.31
N LEU A 571 23.22 -31.50 6.07
CA LEU A 571 22.63 -32.72 5.52
C LEU A 571 23.63 -33.66 4.85
N CYS A 572 24.64 -33.11 4.16
CA CYS A 572 25.57 -33.85 3.29
C CYS A 572 27.06 -33.58 3.60
N GLN A 573 27.38 -32.78 4.63
CA GLN A 573 28.73 -32.50 5.14
C GLN A 573 29.72 -31.92 4.09
N CYS A 574 29.19 -31.26 3.06
CA CYS A 574 29.99 -30.67 1.99
C CYS A 574 29.34 -29.38 1.45
N THR A 575 30.08 -28.63 0.63
CA THR A 575 29.55 -27.43 -0.07
C THR A 575 29.65 -27.61 -1.59
N PRO A 576 28.56 -27.50 -2.37
CA PRO A 576 28.61 -27.62 -3.83
C PRO A 576 29.56 -26.60 -4.47
N PHE A 577 30.40 -27.04 -5.42
CA PHE A 577 31.52 -26.25 -5.95
C PHE A 577 31.13 -24.88 -6.55
N PHE A 578 29.88 -24.77 -7.00
CA PHE A 578 29.31 -23.59 -7.63
C PHE A 578 28.75 -22.56 -6.63
N LEU A 579 28.59 -22.93 -5.35
CA LEU A 579 28.23 -22.01 -4.28
C LEU A 579 29.49 -21.32 -3.71
N PRO A 580 29.34 -20.14 -3.09
CA PRO A 580 30.46 -19.43 -2.47
C PRO A 580 30.84 -20.00 -1.10
N SER A 581 31.97 -20.70 -1.04
CA SER A 581 32.62 -21.11 0.22
C SER A 581 33.65 -20.07 0.66
N GLY A 582 33.48 -19.47 1.84
CA GLY A 582 34.55 -18.71 2.49
C GLY A 582 35.61 -19.65 3.09
N ILE A 583 36.84 -19.16 3.28
CA ILE A 583 38.00 -20.00 3.67
C ILE A 583 37.81 -20.65 5.05
N SER A 584 36.93 -20.10 5.89
CA SER A 584 36.71 -20.51 7.28
C SER A 584 35.76 -21.71 7.49
N THR A 585 35.24 -22.38 6.46
CA THR A 585 34.34 -23.54 6.65
C THR A 585 35.11 -24.86 6.77
N HIS A 586 34.90 -25.61 7.86
CA HIS A 586 35.48 -26.95 8.05
C HIS A 586 35.02 -28.01 7.02
N PHE A 587 33.98 -27.72 6.24
CA PHE A 587 33.40 -28.64 5.26
C PHE A 587 34.07 -28.51 3.88
N GLN A 588 34.41 -29.66 3.29
CA GLN A 588 35.03 -29.74 1.97
C GLN A 588 34.05 -29.46 0.82
N THR A 589 34.57 -29.25 -0.38
CA THR A 589 33.76 -29.19 -1.61
C THR A 589 33.05 -30.52 -1.82
N CYS A 590 31.78 -30.49 -2.25
CA CYS A 590 31.08 -31.72 -2.61
C CYS A 590 31.74 -32.40 -3.83
N THR A 591 31.88 -33.72 -3.72
CA THR A 591 32.47 -34.61 -4.73
C THR A 591 31.41 -35.59 -5.25
N LEU A 592 31.76 -36.43 -6.23
CA LEU A 592 30.85 -37.45 -6.76
C LEU A 592 30.32 -38.40 -5.65
N LYS A 593 31.09 -38.64 -4.58
CA LYS A 593 30.67 -39.43 -3.41
C LYS A 593 29.50 -38.81 -2.64
N ASN A 594 29.27 -37.50 -2.76
CA ASN A 594 28.14 -36.80 -2.14
C ASN A 594 26.86 -36.84 -3.00
N LEU A 595 26.91 -37.31 -4.27
CA LEU A 595 25.76 -37.25 -5.20
C LEU A 595 24.51 -37.95 -4.66
N ARG A 596 24.63 -39.12 -4.02
CA ARG A 596 23.47 -39.82 -3.42
C ARG A 596 22.74 -38.97 -2.38
N CYS A 597 23.46 -38.13 -1.63
CA CYS A 597 22.89 -37.21 -0.66
C CYS A 597 22.32 -35.95 -1.32
N LEU A 598 23.05 -35.36 -2.27
CA LEU A 598 22.63 -34.17 -3.02
C LEU A 598 21.40 -34.44 -3.88
N ASN A 599 21.27 -35.66 -4.43
CA ASN A 599 20.10 -36.13 -5.15
C ASN A 599 18.90 -36.32 -4.21
N LYS A 600 19.08 -37.03 -3.07
CA LYS A 600 18.03 -37.22 -2.07
C LYS A 600 17.41 -35.90 -1.58
N TYR A 601 18.23 -34.87 -1.37
CA TYR A 601 17.78 -33.55 -0.90
C TYR A 601 17.66 -32.50 -2.04
N LYS A 602 17.65 -32.93 -3.30
CA LYS A 602 17.66 -32.04 -4.47
C LYS A 602 16.53 -31.01 -4.45
N GLU A 603 15.31 -31.46 -4.18
CA GLU A 603 14.10 -30.63 -4.13
C GLU A 603 14.19 -29.61 -2.97
N LYS A 604 14.66 -30.05 -1.80
CA LYS A 604 14.96 -29.21 -0.62
C LYS A 604 16.05 -28.16 -0.84
N LEU A 605 16.80 -28.25 -1.92
CA LEU A 605 17.78 -27.25 -2.34
C LEU A 605 17.29 -26.39 -3.50
N GLN A 606 16.26 -26.82 -4.23
CA GLN A 606 15.68 -26.11 -5.39
C GLN A 606 14.47 -25.26 -5.03
N TYR A 607 13.65 -25.67 -4.07
CA TYR A 607 12.45 -24.96 -3.63
C TYR A 607 12.66 -24.19 -2.33
N LEU A 608 11.92 -23.10 -2.15
CA LEU A 608 11.96 -22.23 -0.98
C LEU A 608 10.56 -22.15 -0.37
N TYR A 609 10.43 -22.52 0.90
CA TYR A 609 9.17 -22.45 1.64
C TYR A 609 8.82 -20.97 1.92
N PRO A 610 7.58 -20.52 1.65
CA PRO A 610 7.21 -19.12 1.82
C PRO A 610 7.15 -18.67 3.28
N MET A 611 7.53 -17.42 3.53
CA MET A 611 7.48 -16.82 4.85
C MET A 611 6.03 -16.61 5.31
N ASN A 612 5.75 -16.80 6.61
CA ASN A 612 4.45 -16.61 7.26
C ASN A 612 3.32 -17.60 6.82
N SER A 613 3.62 -18.74 6.18
CA SER A 613 2.62 -19.81 5.91
C SER A 613 2.66 -20.98 6.91
N GLU A 614 3.44 -20.85 7.97
CA GLU A 614 3.72 -21.92 8.96
C GLU A 614 2.44 -22.49 9.63
N ASP A 615 1.39 -21.68 9.79
CA ASP A 615 0.10 -22.09 10.36
C ASP A 615 -0.86 -22.77 9.34
N THR A 616 -0.44 -23.01 8.10
CA THR A 616 -1.31 -23.61 7.07
C THR A 616 -1.27 -25.15 7.09
N THR A 617 -2.29 -25.74 7.71
CA THR A 617 -2.52 -27.19 7.73
C THR A 617 -2.57 -27.78 6.32
N GLY A 618 -1.83 -28.85 6.06
CA GLY A 618 -1.71 -29.51 4.76
C GLY A 618 -0.46 -29.14 3.96
N LEU A 619 0.41 -28.25 4.46
CA LEU A 619 1.72 -27.93 3.85
C LEU A 619 2.91 -28.54 4.63
N GLU A 620 2.68 -29.54 5.48
CA GLU A 620 3.72 -30.16 6.32
C GLU A 620 4.77 -30.88 5.48
N GLN A 621 4.36 -31.52 4.37
CA GLN A 621 5.29 -32.13 3.42
C GLN A 621 6.09 -31.05 2.67
N GLU A 622 5.45 -29.98 2.17
CA GLU A 622 6.15 -28.89 1.48
C GLU A 622 7.21 -28.22 2.39
N LEU A 623 6.96 -28.13 3.70
CA LEU A 623 7.94 -27.66 4.69
C LEU A 623 9.10 -28.66 4.88
N ALA A 624 8.82 -29.96 4.82
CA ALA A 624 9.83 -31.02 4.86
C ALA A 624 10.69 -31.09 3.59
N ASP A 625 10.10 -30.82 2.42
CA ASP A 625 10.72 -31.00 1.10
C ASP A 625 11.25 -29.70 0.47
N SER A 626 10.99 -28.51 1.07
CA SER A 626 11.55 -27.21 0.66
C SER A 626 12.59 -26.62 1.63
N LEU A 627 13.40 -25.66 1.18
CA LEU A 627 14.31 -24.88 2.01
C LEU A 627 13.55 -23.86 2.87
N TYR A 628 13.78 -23.79 4.18
CA TYR A 628 13.18 -22.79 5.07
C TYR A 628 14.24 -21.85 5.66
N CYS A 629 14.06 -20.54 5.51
CA CYS A 629 15.10 -19.53 5.78
C CYS A 629 14.57 -18.31 6.57
N ALA A 630 14.01 -18.54 7.77
CA ALA A 630 13.32 -17.54 8.61
C ALA A 630 14.02 -16.17 8.80
N ASP A 631 15.36 -16.13 8.80
CA ASP A 631 16.14 -14.89 9.00
C ASP A 631 16.27 -14.03 7.72
N CYS A 632 15.90 -14.55 6.54
CA CYS A 632 16.16 -13.89 5.26
C CYS A 632 15.04 -12.94 4.83
N TRP A 633 15.13 -11.70 5.31
CA TRP A 633 14.23 -10.61 4.93
C TRP A 633 14.59 -10.01 3.54
N PRO A 634 13.62 -9.51 2.77
CA PRO A 634 13.90 -8.75 1.56
C PRO A 634 14.68 -7.46 1.87
N ASP A 635 15.39 -6.96 0.88
CA ASP A 635 16.11 -5.69 0.96
C ASP A 635 15.14 -4.51 1.05
N CYS A 636 15.44 -3.50 1.87
CA CYS A 636 14.66 -2.26 1.95
C CYS A 636 14.88 -1.37 0.71
N GLU A 637 16.07 -1.45 0.11
CA GLU A 637 16.54 -0.74 -1.08
C GLU A 637 16.90 -1.80 -2.13
N LEU A 638 16.41 -1.67 -3.37
CA LEU A 638 16.61 -2.70 -4.42
C LEU A 638 16.37 -2.16 -5.83
N THR A 639 16.91 -2.83 -6.84
CA THR A 639 16.48 -2.66 -8.23
C THR A 639 15.82 -3.95 -8.74
N GLN A 640 14.60 -3.83 -9.27
CA GLN A 640 13.90 -4.91 -9.97
C GLN A 640 13.97 -4.68 -11.47
N HIS A 641 14.44 -5.69 -12.20
CA HIS A 641 14.48 -5.69 -13.66
C HIS A 641 13.42 -6.65 -14.21
N PHE A 642 12.70 -6.21 -15.24
CA PHE A 642 11.75 -7.02 -16.00
C PHE A 642 12.22 -7.08 -17.46
N ALA A 643 12.26 -8.28 -18.06
CA ALA A 643 12.78 -8.50 -19.41
C ALA A 643 11.72 -9.11 -20.34
N LYS A 644 11.29 -8.33 -21.35
CA LYS A 644 10.51 -8.81 -22.50
C LYS A 644 11.48 -9.28 -23.60
N SER A 645 11.27 -10.48 -24.15
CA SER A 645 12.23 -11.14 -25.04
C SER A 645 11.64 -11.39 -26.43
N PHE A 646 12.26 -10.82 -27.47
CA PHE A 646 11.86 -10.96 -28.88
C PHE A 646 12.93 -11.76 -29.63
N ARG A 647 12.50 -12.69 -30.49
CA ARG A 647 13.40 -13.58 -31.25
C ARG A 647 13.20 -13.38 -32.75
N VAL A 648 14.29 -13.31 -33.49
CA VAL A 648 14.30 -13.16 -34.96
C VAL A 648 15.35 -14.11 -35.55
N PRO A 649 15.07 -14.84 -36.65
CA PRO A 649 16.08 -15.69 -37.29
C PRO A 649 17.21 -14.87 -37.95
N LEU A 650 18.42 -15.40 -37.90
CA LEU A 650 19.58 -14.89 -38.65
C LEU A 650 19.61 -15.52 -40.06
N PRO A 651 20.15 -14.82 -41.08
CA PRO A 651 20.69 -13.46 -41.06
C PRO A 651 19.62 -12.36 -41.23
N ALA A 652 18.39 -12.71 -41.64
CA ALA A 652 17.36 -11.76 -42.06
C ALA A 652 17.02 -10.69 -41.00
N GLY A 653 17.11 -11.02 -39.71
CA GLY A 653 16.88 -10.05 -38.63
C GLY A 653 17.89 -8.90 -38.54
N ILE A 654 19.11 -9.03 -39.08
CA ILE A 654 20.13 -7.98 -38.96
C ILE A 654 19.81 -6.79 -39.86
N THR A 655 19.42 -7.04 -41.12
CA THR A 655 19.20 -5.99 -42.13
C THR A 655 17.99 -5.09 -41.83
N GLN A 656 17.13 -5.50 -40.90
CA GLN A 656 15.89 -4.80 -40.55
C GLN A 656 16.04 -3.84 -39.35
N ILE A 657 17.17 -3.88 -38.62
CA ILE A 657 17.31 -3.14 -37.35
C ILE A 657 17.93 -1.76 -37.59
N LYS A 658 17.07 -0.74 -37.64
CA LYS A 658 17.46 0.67 -37.67
C LYS A 658 18.38 1.00 -36.48
N GLY A 659 19.57 1.52 -36.75
CA GLY A 659 20.56 1.91 -35.75
C GLY A 659 21.56 0.82 -35.34
N PHE A 660 21.48 -0.38 -35.92
CA PHE A 660 22.56 -1.36 -35.82
C PHE A 660 23.75 -0.94 -36.70
N LYS A 661 24.98 -1.14 -36.23
CA LYS A 661 26.19 -0.96 -37.04
C LYS A 661 26.52 -2.28 -37.73
N ASN A 662 26.29 -2.38 -39.04
CA ASN A 662 26.60 -3.60 -39.81
C ASN A 662 28.05 -4.06 -39.63
N SER A 663 28.98 -3.13 -39.44
CA SER A 663 30.40 -3.37 -39.13
C SER A 663 30.68 -4.15 -37.83
N PHE A 664 29.66 -4.49 -37.03
CA PHE A 664 29.78 -5.38 -35.86
C PHE A 664 29.63 -6.88 -36.23
N VAL A 665 29.20 -7.18 -37.46
CA VAL A 665 29.01 -8.56 -37.96
C VAL A 665 29.63 -8.76 -39.35
N GLU A 666 30.14 -7.69 -39.95
CA GLU A 666 30.78 -7.67 -41.25
C GLU A 666 31.99 -8.61 -41.30
N GLY A 667 32.00 -9.54 -42.27
CA GLY A 667 33.03 -10.58 -42.42
C GLY A 667 32.86 -11.82 -41.54
N ILE A 668 31.86 -11.90 -40.65
CA ILE A 668 31.70 -13.03 -39.72
C ILE A 668 30.66 -14.04 -40.22
N ASN A 669 31.01 -15.33 -40.23
CA ASN A 669 30.04 -16.39 -40.50
C ASN A 669 29.09 -16.59 -39.29
N LEU A 670 27.78 -16.43 -39.53
CA LEU A 670 26.72 -16.52 -38.53
C LEU A 670 26.18 -17.94 -38.28
N THR A 671 26.61 -18.96 -39.03
CA THR A 671 26.13 -20.33 -38.81
C THR A 671 26.51 -20.85 -37.41
N ASN A 672 25.50 -21.37 -36.71
CA ASN A 672 25.54 -21.83 -35.32
C ASN A 672 25.95 -20.76 -34.28
N LYS A 673 25.89 -19.48 -34.65
CA LYS A 673 26.10 -18.35 -33.74
C LYS A 673 24.78 -17.89 -33.12
N CYS A 674 24.86 -17.29 -31.94
CA CYS A 674 23.75 -16.58 -31.30
C CYS A 674 24.12 -15.09 -31.26
N LEU A 675 23.20 -14.19 -31.63
CA LEU A 675 23.37 -12.76 -31.43
C LEU A 675 22.40 -12.31 -30.34
N ILE A 676 22.88 -11.59 -29.33
CA ILE A 676 22.04 -11.08 -28.23
C ILE A 676 22.17 -9.58 -28.07
N SER A 677 21.07 -8.93 -27.68
CA SER A 677 21.05 -7.55 -27.22
C SER A 677 20.26 -7.44 -25.93
N VAL A 678 20.83 -6.79 -24.91
CA VAL A 678 20.17 -6.45 -23.64
C VAL A 678 20.21 -4.94 -23.48
N TYR A 679 19.07 -4.28 -23.38
CA TYR A 679 19.00 -2.82 -23.34
C TYR A 679 17.76 -2.27 -22.64
N GLN A 680 17.87 -1.09 -22.05
CA GLN A 680 16.73 -0.33 -21.55
C GLN A 680 16.02 0.36 -22.73
N ALA A 681 14.74 0.04 -22.93
CA ALA A 681 14.00 0.47 -24.13
C ALA A 681 13.50 1.92 -24.07
N THR A 682 13.26 2.44 -22.86
CA THR A 682 12.79 3.81 -22.57
C THR A 682 13.91 4.61 -21.88
N SER A 683 13.90 5.93 -22.05
CA SER A 683 14.77 6.88 -21.30
C SER A 683 14.42 6.98 -19.82
N GLU A 684 13.25 6.47 -19.46
CA GLU A 684 12.58 6.60 -18.18
C GLU A 684 12.30 5.21 -17.59
N GLY A 685 12.49 5.09 -16.29
CA GLY A 685 12.07 3.98 -15.45
C GLY A 685 11.36 4.51 -14.19
N ILE A 686 10.97 3.61 -13.30
CA ILE A 686 10.14 3.96 -12.14
C ILE A 686 11.00 4.01 -10.87
N LEU A 687 10.85 5.09 -10.10
CA LEU A 687 11.36 5.23 -8.74
C LEU A 687 10.22 5.03 -7.74
N HIS A 688 10.33 3.96 -6.95
CA HIS A 688 9.52 3.74 -5.76
C HIS A 688 10.25 4.25 -4.51
N ARG A 689 9.49 4.71 -3.53
CA ARG A 689 9.98 5.13 -2.22
C ARG A 689 9.26 4.34 -1.14
N LEU A 690 10.05 3.64 -0.32
CA LEU A 690 9.61 3.02 0.92
C LEU A 690 9.70 4.08 2.03
N ASP A 691 8.57 4.47 2.62
CA ASP A 691 8.51 5.47 3.68
C ASP A 691 7.53 5.04 4.80
N VAL A 692 7.47 5.84 5.87
CA VAL A 692 6.51 5.64 6.95
C VAL A 692 5.09 6.04 6.51
N VAL A 693 4.08 5.34 7.01
CA VAL A 693 2.65 5.62 6.67
C VAL A 693 2.18 6.97 7.22
N ALA A 694 2.70 7.37 8.38
CA ALA A 694 2.48 8.69 8.95
C ALA A 694 3.69 9.09 9.81
N TYR A 695 4.11 10.34 9.70
CA TYR A 695 5.13 10.93 10.57
C TYR A 695 4.54 11.26 11.94
N TRP A 696 5.39 11.34 12.98
CA TRP A 696 4.96 11.61 14.35
C TRP A 696 4.13 12.91 14.50
N PHE A 697 4.42 13.93 13.69
CA PHE A 697 3.70 15.20 13.68
C PHE A 697 2.34 15.10 12.95
N GLU A 698 2.19 14.21 11.97
CA GLU A 698 0.92 13.91 11.32
C GLU A 698 0.01 13.09 12.23
N ILE A 699 0.57 12.14 12.97
CA ILE A 699 -0.13 11.42 14.03
C ILE A 699 -0.65 12.41 15.09
N LEU A 700 0.21 13.34 15.55
CA LEU A 700 -0.18 14.39 16.50
C LEU A 700 -1.24 15.35 15.91
N SER A 701 -1.11 15.72 14.63
CA SER A 701 -2.08 16.57 13.91
C SER A 701 -3.43 15.88 13.76
N ASN A 702 -3.46 14.58 13.43
CA ASN A 702 -4.68 13.79 13.34
C ASN A 702 -5.35 13.64 14.71
N ILE A 703 -4.59 13.33 15.78
CA ILE A 703 -5.09 13.32 17.17
C ILE A 703 -5.73 14.66 17.52
N GLY A 704 -5.04 15.78 17.24
CA GLY A 704 -5.54 17.13 17.47
C GLY A 704 -6.77 17.49 16.63
N GLY A 705 -6.81 17.09 15.36
CA GLY A 705 -7.92 17.33 14.45
C GLY A 705 -9.20 16.62 14.86
N PHE A 706 -9.13 15.31 15.17
CA PHE A 706 -10.28 14.55 15.64
C PHE A 706 -10.76 15.03 17.04
N SER A 707 -9.84 15.33 17.95
CA SER A 707 -10.20 15.91 19.27
C SER A 707 -10.84 17.30 19.14
N GLY A 708 -10.33 18.14 18.23
CA GLY A 708 -10.85 19.47 17.95
C GLY A 708 -12.23 19.44 17.30
N MET A 709 -12.43 18.61 16.27
CA MET A 709 -13.72 18.51 15.55
C MET A 709 -14.86 17.94 16.41
N ILE A 710 -14.55 16.99 17.30
CA ILE A 710 -15.56 16.18 17.98
C ILE A 710 -15.80 16.64 19.44
N MET A 711 -14.84 17.35 20.05
CA MET A 711 -14.94 17.89 21.42
C MET A 711 -14.57 19.37 21.57
N GLY A 712 -13.98 20.01 20.56
CA GLY A 712 -13.39 21.35 20.71
C GLY A 712 -12.11 21.40 21.57
N ILE A 713 -11.51 20.25 21.90
CA ILE A 713 -10.31 20.18 22.75
C ILE A 713 -9.05 20.29 21.88
N GLY A 714 -8.21 21.27 22.21
CA GLY A 714 -6.88 21.45 21.61
C GLY A 714 -5.76 21.48 22.66
N ILE A 715 -4.52 21.66 22.21
CA ILE A 715 -3.36 21.68 23.10
C ILE A 715 -3.42 22.83 24.13
N TYR A 716 -4.03 23.97 23.77
CA TYR A 716 -4.31 25.06 24.70
C TYR A 716 -5.26 24.63 25.83
N THR A 717 -6.28 23.84 25.54
CA THR A 717 -7.21 23.32 26.56
C THR A 717 -6.51 22.37 27.54
N ILE A 718 -5.49 21.63 27.08
CA ILE A 718 -4.64 20.80 27.94
C ILE A 718 -3.71 21.69 28.79
N VAL A 719 -3.12 22.75 28.23
CA VAL A 719 -2.31 23.72 28.97
C VAL A 719 -3.16 24.47 30.01
N GLU A 720 -4.41 24.84 29.69
CA GLU A 720 -5.36 25.39 30.63
C GLU A 720 -5.71 24.39 31.73
N PHE A 721 -6.02 23.13 31.40
CA PHE A 721 -6.30 22.08 32.39
C PHE A 721 -5.12 21.86 33.35
N VAL A 722 -3.89 21.79 32.82
CA VAL A 722 -2.66 21.68 33.62
C VAL A 722 -2.42 22.95 34.43
N TYR A 723 -2.61 24.15 33.88
CA TYR A 723 -2.52 25.41 34.63
C TYR A 723 -3.57 25.47 35.75
N PHE A 724 -4.79 25.00 35.50
CA PHE A 724 -5.84 24.96 36.51
C PHE A 724 -5.55 23.93 37.61
N LEU A 725 -5.03 22.75 37.30
CA LEU A 725 -4.73 21.67 38.27
C LEU A 725 -3.35 21.73 38.93
N SER A 726 -2.38 22.46 38.37
CA SER A 726 -1.10 22.74 39.02
C SER A 726 -1.11 24.13 39.63
N ILE A 727 -1.00 25.18 38.83
CA ILE A 727 -0.79 26.55 39.32
C ILE A 727 -2.04 27.11 40.02
N ARG A 728 -3.24 27.05 39.41
CA ARG A 728 -4.46 27.58 40.06
C ARG A 728 -4.95 26.70 41.20
N PHE A 729 -4.77 25.38 41.15
CA PHE A 729 -5.15 24.45 42.23
C PHE A 729 -4.14 24.46 43.38
N LEU A 730 -2.83 24.59 43.16
CA LEU A 730 -1.84 24.82 44.23
C LEU A 730 -1.92 26.26 44.76
N ARG A 731 -2.20 27.27 43.93
CA ARG A 731 -2.50 28.63 44.41
C ARG A 731 -3.82 28.68 45.17
N LEU A 732 -4.81 27.88 44.77
CA LEU A 732 -5.98 27.59 45.59
C LEU A 732 -5.52 26.93 46.87
N ILE A 733 -4.95 25.72 46.91
CA ILE A 733 -4.42 25.05 48.12
C ILE A 733 -3.61 25.98 49.03
N TYR A 734 -2.74 26.84 48.50
CA TYR A 734 -1.95 27.79 49.27
C TYR A 734 -2.82 28.93 49.84
N CYS A 735 -3.65 29.58 49.03
CA CYS A 735 -4.70 30.48 49.55
C CYS A 735 -5.70 29.73 50.44
N ASN A 736 -5.78 28.41 50.31
CA ASN A 736 -6.64 27.44 50.96
C ASN A 736 -5.97 26.75 52.16
N TYR A 737 -4.82 27.30 52.55
CA TYR A 737 -4.06 27.00 53.75
C TYR A 737 -3.83 28.30 54.52
N VAL A 738 -3.26 29.33 53.86
CA VAL A 738 -3.01 30.69 54.38
C VAL A 738 -4.26 31.42 54.91
N LYS A 739 -5.46 30.99 54.54
CA LYS A 739 -6.72 31.57 55.03
C LYS A 739 -7.41 30.73 56.15
N TYR A 740 -6.92 29.62 56.71
CA TYR A 740 -7.69 28.88 57.74
C TYR A 740 -6.81 27.92 58.57
N GLY A 741 -5.66 27.51 58.03
CA GLY A 741 -4.47 27.45 58.87
C GLY A 741 -4.02 28.87 59.25
#